data_AF-A0A1Z9L302-F1
#
_entry.id   AF-A0A1Z9L302-F1
#
_cell.length_a   1.000
_cell.length_b   1.000
_cell.length_c   1.000
_cell.angle_alpha   90.00
_cell.angle_beta   90.00
_cell.angle_gamma   90.00
#
_symmetry.space_group_name_H-M   'P 1'
#
loop_
_entity.id
_entity.type
_entity.pdbx_description
1 polymer ?
#
loop_
_entity_poly.entity_id
_entity_poly.type
_entity_poly.pdbx_seq_one_letter_code
_entity_poly.pdbx_strand_id
1 'polypeptide(L)'
;MGDISLENLYLIILAGIIAVVYSYFLSNQIISSSPGNSKMQEIAEAIQIGAKAYLNRQYKTIAIVGVVVLIIISYFFSLLVGLGYLIGALLSGVAGYVGMLISVKANVRTAEASRKSLQSGLTMAFKSGAITGLLVAGLALLAISLYYWALLAFEVDNRELINALIALGFGASLISIFARLGGGIFTKGADVGADLVGKVEAGIPEDDPRNPAVIADNVGDNVGDCAGMAADLFETYAVTIVATMVLSSIFFVNNSDMMIYPLAIGGGCIIASIIGTFFVRLGKSKNIMGALYKGFIVTALISLVLLYPITSHVIGLENIFKVGDKSFTGIDLYYCGVVGLAVTGLLIWVTEYYTGTNYRPVKSVAKSSTTGHGTNVIQGLAVSMEATALPAIIIVAGIIITNQLAGLFGIAIAVTAMLALTGMVVALDAYGPVTDNAGGIAEMSKLPKNVRKTTDALDAVGNTTKAVTKGYAIGSAGLGALVLFAAYTEDIKFFSKVSGSALEGIDVSFDLSNPFVVIGLLFGGMLPYLFGSMGMQAVGRAGGAVVIEVRRQFKKIPGIMKGKRKPDYGRLVDLLTKAAIKEMIVPSLLPVLSPIVLYLVIYSIGGLEAALSSVGAMLLGVIVTGLYVAISMTAGGGAWDNAKKYIEDGNFGGKGSESHKAAVTGDTVGDPYKDTAGPAVNPMIKITNIVALLLLAVIAH
;
A
#
# COMPACT_ATOMS: atom_id res chain seq x y z
N MET A 1 13.17 29.88 -13.79
CA MET A 1 12.40 29.69 -12.54
C MET A 1 12.43 31.00 -11.78
N GLY A 2 11.30 31.47 -11.23
CA GLY A 2 11.33 32.67 -10.37
C GLY A 2 11.91 32.37 -8.99
N ASP A 3 12.44 33.38 -8.29
CA ASP A 3 13.04 33.23 -6.96
C ASP A 3 12.07 32.59 -5.94
N ILE A 4 10.78 32.91 -6.03
CA ILE A 4 9.71 32.40 -5.13
C ILE A 4 9.51 30.89 -5.29
N SER A 5 9.50 30.37 -6.52
CA SER A 5 9.32 28.94 -6.77
C SER A 5 10.49 28.13 -6.19
N LEU A 6 11.71 28.67 -6.22
CA LEU A 6 12.91 28.02 -5.68
C LEU A 6 12.91 28.03 -4.15
N GLU A 7 12.50 29.13 -3.52
CA GLU A 7 12.30 29.22 -2.07
C GLU A 7 11.27 28.19 -1.58
N ASN A 8 10.14 28.08 -2.27
CA ASN A 8 9.11 27.07 -1.96
C ASN A 8 9.67 25.64 -2.02
N LEU A 9 10.49 25.34 -3.03
CA LEU A 9 11.13 24.03 -3.16
C LEU A 9 12.07 23.71 -1.99
N TYR A 10 12.83 24.70 -1.49
CA TYR A 10 13.66 24.53 -0.30
C TYR A 10 12.84 24.27 0.97
N LEU A 11 11.71 24.94 1.15
CA LEU A 11 10.80 24.68 2.27
C LEU A 11 10.21 23.26 2.22
N ILE A 12 9.87 22.78 1.03
CA ILE A 12 9.38 21.41 0.82
C ILE A 12 10.46 20.38 1.17
N ILE A 13 11.69 20.59 0.68
CA ILE A 13 12.83 19.73 1.01
C ILE A 13 13.07 19.74 2.53
N LEU A 14 13.01 20.91 3.17
CA LEU A 14 13.14 21.03 4.61
C LEU A 14 12.06 20.25 5.36
N ALA A 15 10.80 20.30 4.92
CA ALA A 15 9.72 19.52 5.52
C ALA A 15 9.97 18.00 5.45
N GLY A 16 10.47 17.52 4.31
CA GLY A 16 10.90 16.12 4.15
C GLY A 16 12.05 15.74 5.09
N ILE A 17 13.08 16.60 5.21
CA ILE A 17 14.20 16.39 6.14
C ILE A 17 13.70 16.34 7.59
N ILE A 18 12.81 17.24 7.99
CA ILE A 18 12.22 17.27 9.34
C ILE A 18 11.54 15.94 9.65
N ALA A 19 10.80 15.35 8.70
CA ALA A 19 10.16 14.05 8.90
C ALA A 19 11.16 12.91 9.11
N VAL A 20 12.26 12.88 8.34
CA VAL A 20 13.33 11.89 8.50
C VAL A 20 14.05 12.07 9.84
N VAL A 21 14.40 13.30 10.21
CA VAL A 21 15.07 13.64 11.47
C VAL A 21 14.18 13.29 12.68
N TYR A 22 12.90 13.61 12.62
CA TYR A 22 11.94 13.23 13.67
C TYR A 22 11.82 11.70 13.81
N SER A 23 11.79 10.98 12.68
CA SER A 23 11.79 9.51 12.66
C SER A 23 13.06 8.92 13.28
N TYR A 24 14.21 9.56 13.05
CA TYR A 24 15.47 9.18 13.70
C TYR A 24 15.41 9.38 15.23
N PHE A 25 14.87 10.50 15.72
CA PHE A 25 14.69 10.73 17.15
C PHE A 25 13.76 9.70 17.79
N LEU A 26 12.63 9.37 17.16
CA LEU A 26 11.73 8.32 17.63
C LEU A 26 12.41 6.94 17.66
N SER A 27 13.23 6.64 16.64
CA SER A 27 14.00 5.38 16.57
C SER A 27 14.93 5.23 17.78
N ASN A 28 15.62 6.29 18.17
CA ASN A 28 16.49 6.29 19.35
C ASN A 28 15.72 6.07 20.67
N GLN A 29 14.49 6.57 20.77
CA GLN A 29 13.63 6.30 21.93
C GLN A 29 13.17 4.84 22.00
N ILE A 30 12.90 4.21 20.85
CA ILE A 30 12.59 2.78 20.80
C ILE A 30 13.83 1.99 21.22
N ILE A 31 14.97 2.20 20.55
CA ILE A 31 16.19 1.40 20.77
C ILE A 31 16.66 1.47 22.23
N SER A 32 16.58 2.65 22.86
CA SER A 32 16.94 2.84 24.28
C SER A 32 15.97 2.21 25.28
N SER A 33 14.76 1.81 24.85
CA SER A 33 13.81 1.10 25.70
C SER A 33 14.20 -0.36 25.91
N SER A 34 13.87 -0.90 27.09
CA SER A 34 14.21 -2.28 27.47
C SER A 34 13.64 -3.31 26.48
N PRO A 35 14.45 -4.25 25.97
CA PRO A 35 13.99 -5.34 25.11
C PRO A 35 13.37 -6.52 25.89
N GLY A 36 13.10 -6.36 27.19
CA GLY A 36 12.52 -7.40 28.04
C GLY A 36 13.51 -8.48 28.46
N ASN A 37 12.99 -9.66 28.80
CA ASN A 37 13.81 -10.76 29.34
C ASN A 37 14.61 -11.51 28.24
N SER A 38 15.54 -12.39 28.64
CA SER A 38 16.40 -13.13 27.73
C SER A 38 15.64 -14.01 26.73
N LYS A 39 14.48 -14.57 27.13
CA LYS A 39 13.66 -15.40 26.25
C LYS A 39 13.00 -14.57 25.15
N MET A 40 12.48 -13.40 25.50
CA MET A 40 11.92 -12.44 24.54
C MET A 40 12.98 -11.99 23.54
N GLN A 41 14.19 -11.71 24.01
CA GLN A 41 15.32 -11.31 23.15
C GLN A 41 15.71 -12.42 22.17
N GLU A 42 15.80 -13.68 22.64
CA GLU A 42 16.11 -14.84 21.79
C GLU A 42 15.09 -15.01 20.65
N ILE A 43 13.80 -14.86 20.95
CA ILE A 43 12.72 -14.97 19.94
C ILE A 43 12.78 -13.80 18.96
N ALA A 44 12.93 -12.58 19.46
CA ALA A 44 13.03 -11.38 18.64
C ALA A 44 14.25 -11.45 17.69
N GLU A 45 15.37 -11.99 18.16
CA GLU A 45 16.56 -12.20 17.33
C GLU A 45 16.30 -13.22 16.21
N ALA A 46 15.58 -14.32 16.50
CA ALA A 46 15.19 -15.29 15.46
C ALA A 46 14.31 -14.65 14.38
N ILE A 47 13.32 -13.85 14.78
CA ILE A 47 12.46 -13.09 13.85
C ILE A 47 13.32 -12.11 13.03
N GLN A 48 14.27 -11.41 13.67
CA GLN A 48 15.15 -10.47 12.98
C GLN A 48 16.06 -11.12 11.94
N ILE A 49 16.65 -12.27 12.27
CA ILE A 49 17.48 -13.03 11.34
C ILE A 49 16.63 -13.49 10.15
N GLY A 50 15.44 -14.04 10.41
CA GLY A 50 14.52 -14.49 9.36
C GLY A 50 14.09 -13.36 8.42
N ALA A 51 13.65 -12.23 8.97
CA ALA A 51 13.19 -11.08 8.18
C ALA A 51 14.31 -10.47 7.33
N LYS A 52 15.52 -10.32 7.88
CA LYS A 52 16.70 -9.87 7.12
C LYS A 52 17.07 -10.86 6.03
N ALA A 53 17.10 -12.16 6.33
CA ALA A 53 17.45 -13.18 5.36
C ALA A 53 16.48 -13.21 4.18
N TYR A 54 15.18 -13.11 4.44
CA TYR A 54 14.14 -13.02 3.42
C TYR A 54 14.32 -11.76 2.56
N LEU A 55 14.32 -10.56 3.16
CA LEU A 55 14.42 -9.31 2.39
C LEU A 55 15.71 -9.24 1.58
N ASN A 56 16.85 -9.66 2.14
CA ASN A 56 18.12 -9.68 1.39
C ASN A 56 18.05 -10.57 0.15
N ARG A 57 17.36 -11.71 0.24
CA ARG A 57 17.20 -12.63 -0.89
C ARG A 57 16.19 -12.13 -1.90
N GLN A 58 15.07 -11.57 -1.42
CA GLN A 58 14.06 -10.94 -2.26
C GLN A 58 14.68 -9.77 -3.04
N TYR A 59 15.37 -8.85 -2.37
CA TYR A 59 15.96 -7.67 -2.98
C TYR A 59 17.11 -8.02 -3.93
N LYS A 60 17.92 -9.05 -3.65
CA LYS A 60 18.89 -9.56 -4.63
C LYS A 60 18.21 -10.03 -5.92
N THR A 61 17.08 -10.71 -5.81
CA THR A 61 16.33 -11.19 -6.98
C THR A 61 15.71 -10.03 -7.74
N ILE A 62 15.09 -9.08 -7.02
CA ILE A 62 14.51 -7.87 -7.62
C ILE A 62 15.59 -7.01 -8.26
N ALA A 63 16.79 -6.89 -7.66
CA ALA A 63 17.89 -6.10 -8.20
C ALA A 63 18.34 -6.60 -9.59
N ILE A 64 18.30 -7.91 -9.85
CA ILE A 64 18.62 -8.45 -11.18
C ILE A 64 17.62 -7.92 -12.22
N VAL A 65 16.32 -8.05 -11.93
CA VAL A 65 15.26 -7.51 -12.81
C VAL A 65 15.40 -5.99 -12.91
N GLY A 66 15.69 -5.33 -11.79
CA GLY A 66 15.80 -3.89 -11.70
C GLY A 66 16.94 -3.31 -12.53
N VAL A 67 18.09 -3.99 -12.59
CA VAL A 67 19.23 -3.61 -13.44
C VAL A 67 18.90 -3.81 -14.92
N VAL A 68 18.22 -4.89 -15.29
CA VAL A 68 17.79 -5.11 -16.69
C VAL A 68 16.87 -3.98 -17.13
N VAL A 69 15.87 -3.62 -16.32
CA VAL A 69 14.97 -2.51 -16.60
C VAL A 69 15.70 -1.17 -16.64
N LEU A 70 16.67 -0.93 -15.74
CA LEU A 70 17.51 0.27 -15.75
C LEU A 70 18.26 0.43 -17.08
N ILE A 71 18.85 -0.65 -17.59
CA ILE A 71 19.57 -0.63 -18.88
C ILE A 71 18.61 -0.32 -20.01
N ILE A 72 17.43 -0.94 -20.04
CA ILE A 72 16.41 -0.70 -21.06
C ILE A 72 15.98 0.76 -21.05
N ILE A 73 15.60 1.31 -19.88
CA ILE A 73 15.16 2.71 -19.78
C ILE A 73 16.27 3.68 -20.17
N SER A 74 17.50 3.43 -19.70
CA SER A 74 18.64 4.29 -20.02
C SER A 74 18.98 4.28 -21.51
N TYR A 75 18.73 3.16 -22.20
CA TYR A 75 18.97 2.99 -23.62
C TYR A 75 17.90 3.68 -24.50
N PHE A 76 16.62 3.51 -24.17
CA PHE A 76 15.52 4.10 -24.95
C PHE A 76 15.28 5.59 -24.64
N PHE A 77 15.75 6.08 -23.50
CA PHE A 77 15.63 7.49 -23.11
C PHE A 77 17.03 8.09 -22.90
N SER A 78 17.38 8.37 -21.64
CA SER A 78 18.67 8.95 -21.26
C SER A 78 19.14 8.40 -19.92
N LEU A 79 20.40 8.67 -19.59
CA LEU A 79 20.96 8.32 -18.27
C LEU A 79 20.24 9.05 -17.13
N LEU A 80 19.69 10.25 -17.38
CA LEU A 80 18.89 10.96 -16.38
C LEU A 80 17.57 10.23 -16.14
N VAL A 81 16.87 9.80 -17.19
CA VAL A 81 15.64 9.01 -17.01
C VAL A 81 15.93 7.70 -16.27
N GLY A 82 17.03 7.02 -16.62
CA GLY A 82 17.51 5.85 -15.88
C GLY A 82 17.84 6.14 -14.41
N LEU A 83 18.46 7.28 -14.11
CA LEU A 83 18.77 7.72 -12.75
C LEU A 83 17.50 7.96 -11.94
N GLY A 84 16.46 8.57 -12.53
CA GLY A 84 15.17 8.75 -11.89
C GLY A 84 14.58 7.42 -11.43
N TYR A 85 14.54 6.44 -12.35
CA TYR A 85 14.13 5.06 -12.04
C TYR A 85 14.95 4.44 -10.90
N LEU A 86 16.28 4.59 -10.93
CA LEU A 86 17.15 4.07 -9.88
C LEU A 86 16.85 4.70 -8.52
N ILE A 87 16.66 6.02 -8.46
CA ILE A 87 16.32 6.75 -7.23
C ILE A 87 15.00 6.22 -6.66
N GLY A 88 13.96 6.10 -7.48
CA GLY A 88 12.65 5.59 -7.07
C GLY A 88 12.73 4.16 -6.53
N ALA A 89 13.44 3.28 -7.23
CA ALA A 89 13.63 1.89 -6.81
C ALA A 89 14.42 1.81 -5.49
N LEU A 90 15.53 2.53 -5.38
CA LEU A 90 16.37 2.50 -4.17
C LEU A 90 15.62 3.03 -2.95
N LEU A 91 14.95 4.19 -3.07
CA LEU A 91 14.26 4.80 -1.92
C LEU A 91 13.00 4.05 -1.51
N SER A 92 12.26 3.46 -2.46
CA SER A 92 11.16 2.52 -2.15
C SER A 92 11.67 1.30 -1.38
N GLY A 93 12.79 0.72 -1.83
CA GLY A 93 13.45 -0.39 -1.15
C GLY A 93 13.93 -0.03 0.25
N VAL A 94 14.53 1.15 0.42
CA VAL A 94 14.97 1.69 1.72
C VAL A 94 13.79 1.91 2.66
N ALA A 95 12.68 2.50 2.18
CA ALA A 95 11.49 2.71 3.00
C ALA A 95 10.96 1.38 3.56
N GLY A 96 10.84 0.34 2.72
CA GLY A 96 10.43 -1.00 3.15
C GLY A 96 11.42 -1.65 4.13
N TYR A 97 12.71 -1.59 3.84
CA TYR A 97 13.73 -2.26 4.65
C TYR A 97 13.94 -1.60 6.02
N VAL A 98 13.96 -0.26 6.07
CA VAL A 98 14.06 0.49 7.32
C VAL A 98 12.80 0.32 8.17
N GLY A 99 11.62 0.36 7.56
CA GLY A 99 10.35 0.08 8.25
C GLY A 99 10.37 -1.29 8.94
N MET A 100 10.78 -2.33 8.22
CA MET A 100 10.97 -3.68 8.77
C MET A 100 11.95 -3.71 9.95
N LEU A 101 13.12 -3.11 9.80
CA LEU A 101 14.14 -3.12 10.86
C LEU A 101 13.66 -2.45 12.15
N ILE A 102 12.87 -1.38 12.03
CA ILE A 102 12.29 -0.69 13.18
C ILE A 102 11.17 -1.53 13.78
N SER A 103 10.28 -2.10 12.97
CA SER A 103 9.21 -3.00 13.41
C SER A 103 9.75 -4.17 14.25
N VAL A 104 10.80 -4.84 13.76
CA VAL A 104 11.43 -5.97 14.46
C VAL A 104 12.22 -5.56 15.71
N LYS A 105 12.60 -4.29 15.85
CA LYS A 105 13.17 -3.80 17.12
C LYS A 105 12.08 -3.40 18.10
N ALA A 106 10.93 -2.95 17.58
CA ALA A 106 9.84 -2.42 18.36
C ALA A 106 8.92 -3.50 18.94
N ASN A 107 8.60 -4.55 18.19
CA ASN A 107 7.74 -5.66 18.63
C ASN A 107 8.11 -6.24 20.02
N VAL A 108 9.39 -6.58 20.26
CA VAL A 108 9.84 -7.09 21.57
C VAL A 108 9.69 -6.05 22.69
N ARG A 109 9.91 -4.78 22.37
CA ARG A 109 9.78 -3.65 23.31
C ARG A 109 8.33 -3.31 23.58
N THR A 110 7.45 -3.53 22.60
CA THR A 110 6.00 -3.43 22.75
C THR A 110 5.50 -4.53 23.68
N ALA A 111 5.98 -5.76 23.55
CA ALA A 111 5.66 -6.84 24.48
C ALA A 111 6.10 -6.51 25.92
N GLU A 112 7.32 -5.97 26.11
CA GLU A 112 7.80 -5.52 27.42
C GLU A 112 7.00 -4.33 27.97
N ALA A 113 6.66 -3.36 27.12
CA ALA A 113 5.84 -2.21 27.50
C ALA A 113 4.42 -2.62 27.91
N SER A 114 3.83 -3.62 27.24
CA SER A 114 2.53 -4.20 27.56
C SER A 114 2.50 -4.90 28.92
N ARG A 115 3.65 -5.30 29.49
CA ARG A 115 3.72 -5.79 30.88
C ARG A 115 3.46 -4.67 31.89
N LYS A 116 3.73 -3.42 31.53
CA LYS A 116 3.54 -2.25 32.41
C LYS A 116 2.11 -1.73 32.32
N SER A 117 1.64 -1.44 31.11
CA SER A 117 0.26 -0.98 30.88
C SER A 117 -0.13 -1.03 29.40
N LEU A 118 -1.45 -1.00 29.14
CA LEU A 118 -2.00 -0.85 27.79
C LEU A 118 -1.53 0.44 27.09
N GLN A 119 -1.46 1.57 27.81
CA GLN A 119 -0.97 2.84 27.26
C GLN A 119 0.49 2.73 26.85
N SER A 120 1.32 2.06 27.65
CA SER A 120 2.73 1.86 27.36
C SER A 120 2.93 1.00 26.11
N GLY A 121 2.17 -0.10 25.99
CA GLY A 121 2.13 -0.93 24.78
C GLY A 121 1.73 -0.14 23.53
N LEU A 122 0.60 0.58 23.60
CA LEU A 122 0.13 1.44 22.51
C LEU A 122 1.17 2.49 22.10
N THR A 123 1.78 3.16 23.07
CA THR A 123 2.76 4.22 22.79
C THR A 123 4.00 3.65 22.08
N MET A 124 4.47 2.47 22.47
CA MET A 124 5.63 1.85 21.86
C MET A 124 5.34 1.39 20.42
N ALA A 125 4.22 0.70 20.23
CA ALA A 125 3.81 0.23 18.91
C ALA A 125 3.51 1.39 17.96
N PHE A 126 2.78 2.42 18.42
CA PHE A 126 2.44 3.56 17.58
C PHE A 126 3.67 4.39 17.19
N LYS A 127 4.66 4.54 18.08
CA LYS A 127 5.95 5.16 17.72
C LYS A 127 6.64 4.43 16.57
N SER A 128 6.61 3.10 16.57
CA SER A 128 7.15 2.29 15.47
C SER A 128 6.39 2.53 14.16
N GLY A 129 5.07 2.56 14.24
CA GLY A 129 4.22 2.91 13.10
C GLY A 129 4.53 4.31 12.56
N ALA A 130 4.60 5.31 13.45
CA ALA A 130 4.91 6.69 13.10
C ALA A 130 6.26 6.86 12.40
N ILE A 131 7.29 6.13 12.83
CA ILE A 131 8.59 6.10 12.14
C ILE A 131 8.42 5.62 10.71
N THR A 132 7.71 4.50 10.50
CA THR A 132 7.50 3.95 9.17
C THR A 132 6.72 4.91 8.29
N GLY A 133 5.62 5.48 8.78
CA GLY A 133 4.79 6.39 7.99
C GLY A 133 5.47 7.71 7.62
N LEU A 134 6.16 8.33 8.57
CA LEU A 134 6.89 9.57 8.33
C LEU A 134 8.11 9.37 7.43
N LEU A 135 8.79 8.21 7.52
CA LEU A 135 9.84 7.86 6.57
C LEU A 135 9.29 7.60 5.17
N VAL A 136 8.17 6.89 5.03
CA VAL A 136 7.54 6.63 3.73
C VAL A 136 7.18 7.94 3.03
N ALA A 137 6.41 8.82 3.70
CA ALA A 137 6.02 10.09 3.13
C ALA A 137 7.22 11.05 2.94
N GLY A 138 8.13 11.10 3.91
CA GLY A 138 9.28 12.00 3.90
C GLY A 138 10.30 11.63 2.83
N LEU A 139 10.64 10.34 2.70
CA LEU A 139 11.55 9.86 1.65
C LEU A 139 10.92 10.02 0.27
N ALA A 140 9.61 9.79 0.09
CA ALA A 140 8.96 9.99 -1.20
C ALA A 140 8.96 11.47 -1.61
N LEU A 141 8.64 12.37 -0.67
CA LEU A 141 8.70 13.81 -0.90
C LEU A 141 10.11 14.28 -1.22
N LEU A 142 11.12 13.79 -0.50
CA LEU A 142 12.54 14.09 -0.77
C LEU A 142 13.01 13.53 -2.10
N ALA A 143 12.61 12.30 -2.45
CA ALA A 143 12.95 11.68 -3.72
C ALA A 143 12.54 12.57 -4.89
N ILE A 144 11.29 13.03 -4.88
CA ILE A 144 10.76 13.86 -5.96
C ILE A 144 11.35 15.27 -5.91
N SER A 145 11.33 15.93 -4.75
CA SER A 145 11.74 17.34 -4.63
C SER A 145 13.24 17.55 -4.87
N LEU A 146 14.11 16.70 -4.34
CA LEU A 146 15.56 16.79 -4.58
C LEU A 146 15.90 16.44 -6.02
N TYR A 147 15.22 15.44 -6.60
CA TYR A 147 15.50 15.06 -7.98
C TYR A 147 15.00 16.12 -8.96
N TYR A 148 13.80 16.65 -8.74
CA TYR A 148 13.28 17.79 -9.51
C TYR A 148 14.18 19.02 -9.39
N TRP A 149 14.63 19.37 -8.17
CA TRP A 149 15.59 20.45 -7.96
C TRP A 149 16.89 20.23 -8.74
N ALA A 150 17.45 19.01 -8.72
CA ALA A 150 18.68 18.69 -9.43
C ALA A 150 18.51 18.80 -10.95
N LEU A 151 17.40 18.29 -11.50
CA LEU A 151 17.09 18.40 -12.94
C LEU A 151 16.97 19.86 -13.39
N LEU A 152 16.34 20.70 -12.57
CA LEU A 152 16.27 22.14 -12.82
C LEU A 152 17.65 22.82 -12.75
N ALA A 153 18.48 22.45 -11.78
CA ALA A 153 19.82 22.99 -11.62
C ALA A 153 20.76 22.60 -12.78
N PHE A 154 20.51 21.48 -13.45
CA PHE A 154 21.21 21.04 -14.65
C PHE A 154 20.58 21.56 -15.95
N GLU A 155 19.56 22.43 -15.88
CA GLU A 155 18.87 23.00 -17.04
C GLU A 155 18.35 21.93 -18.02
N VAL A 156 17.89 20.80 -17.49
CA VAL A 156 17.35 19.69 -18.27
C VAL A 156 16.08 20.12 -18.99
N ASP A 157 15.92 19.71 -20.25
CA ASP A 157 14.73 20.00 -21.04
C ASP A 157 13.45 19.52 -20.33
N ASN A 158 12.36 20.29 -20.48
CA ASN A 158 11.09 20.01 -19.81
C ASN A 158 10.57 18.60 -20.08
N ARG A 159 10.73 18.05 -21.30
CA ARG A 159 10.23 16.71 -21.62
C ARG A 159 11.08 15.63 -20.98
N GLU A 160 12.40 15.77 -21.05
CA GLU A 160 13.32 14.84 -20.41
C GLU A 160 13.13 14.83 -18.88
N LEU A 161 12.88 16.00 -18.28
CA LEU A 161 12.54 16.15 -16.87
C LEU A 161 11.28 15.36 -16.51
N ILE A 162 10.20 15.50 -17.28
CA ILE A 162 8.94 14.78 -17.05
C ILE A 162 9.17 13.26 -17.15
N ASN A 163 9.84 12.80 -18.21
CA ASN A 163 10.16 11.39 -18.39
C ASN A 163 10.99 10.85 -17.21
N ALA A 164 11.93 11.64 -16.68
CA ALA A 164 12.75 11.27 -15.53
C ALA A 164 11.94 11.15 -14.23
N LEU A 165 10.94 12.02 -14.02
CA LEU A 165 10.02 11.91 -12.89
C LEU A 165 9.08 10.69 -13.02
N ILE A 166 8.55 10.43 -14.22
CA ILE A 166 7.73 9.23 -14.49
C ILE A 166 8.56 7.96 -14.23
N ALA A 167 9.82 7.94 -14.67
CA ALA A 167 10.72 6.82 -14.43
C ALA A 167 10.99 6.61 -12.93
N LEU A 168 11.10 7.67 -12.13
CA LEU A 168 11.16 7.57 -10.66
C LEU A 168 9.94 6.86 -10.09
N GLY A 169 8.74 7.25 -10.52
CA GLY A 169 7.51 6.55 -10.18
C GLY A 169 7.58 5.06 -10.56
N PHE A 170 8.02 4.75 -11.78
CA PHE A 170 8.14 3.38 -12.27
C PHE A 170 9.11 2.53 -11.43
N GLY A 171 10.26 3.07 -11.05
CA GLY A 171 11.21 2.40 -10.17
C GLY A 171 10.63 2.08 -8.81
N ALA A 172 9.88 3.03 -8.23
CA ALA A 172 9.17 2.80 -6.98
C ALA A 172 8.11 1.68 -7.12
N SER A 173 7.40 1.63 -8.26
CA SER A 173 6.32 0.66 -8.50
C SER A 173 6.85 -0.75 -8.69
N LEU A 174 7.98 -0.90 -9.39
CA LEU A 174 8.62 -2.19 -9.55
C LEU A 174 8.95 -2.82 -8.19
N ILE A 175 9.54 -2.05 -7.28
CA ILE A 175 9.84 -2.56 -5.93
C ILE A 175 8.56 -2.89 -5.17
N SER A 176 7.56 -2.00 -5.22
CA SER A 176 6.28 -2.18 -4.55
C SER A 176 5.59 -3.50 -4.92
N ILE A 177 5.43 -3.81 -6.22
CA ILE A 177 4.73 -5.03 -6.63
C ILE A 177 5.43 -6.31 -6.16
N PHE A 178 6.77 -6.37 -6.25
CA PHE A 178 7.52 -7.53 -5.80
C PHE A 178 7.54 -7.65 -4.27
N ALA A 179 7.68 -6.52 -3.57
CA ALA A 179 7.66 -6.48 -2.11
C ALA A 179 6.30 -6.94 -1.58
N ARG A 180 5.21 -6.40 -2.13
CA ARG A 180 3.84 -6.67 -1.70
C ARG A 180 3.41 -8.10 -2.04
N LEU A 181 3.60 -8.53 -3.28
CA LEU A 181 3.20 -9.87 -3.71
C LEU A 181 4.10 -10.95 -3.08
N GLY A 182 5.42 -10.78 -3.14
CA GLY A 182 6.35 -11.75 -2.56
C GLY A 182 6.20 -11.86 -1.04
N GLY A 183 6.17 -10.70 -0.36
CA GLY A 183 5.95 -10.63 1.09
C GLY A 183 4.60 -11.22 1.49
N GLY A 184 3.54 -10.95 0.71
CA GLY A 184 2.22 -11.55 0.86
C GLY A 184 2.22 -13.08 0.76
N ILE A 185 2.82 -13.63 -0.30
CA ILE A 185 2.93 -15.09 -0.51
C ILE A 185 3.72 -15.73 0.65
N PHE A 186 4.78 -15.08 1.11
CA PHE A 186 5.54 -15.54 2.26
C PHE A 186 4.65 -15.53 3.51
N THR A 187 4.14 -14.37 3.94
CA THR A 187 3.40 -14.26 5.20
C THR A 187 2.18 -15.18 5.24
N LYS A 188 1.31 -15.14 4.22
CA LYS A 188 0.09 -15.96 4.23
C LYS A 188 0.36 -17.44 3.96
N GLY A 189 1.47 -17.77 3.29
CA GLY A 189 1.93 -19.15 3.20
C GLY A 189 2.36 -19.71 4.56
N ALA A 190 2.99 -18.90 5.42
CA ALA A 190 3.30 -19.27 6.79
C ALA A 190 2.04 -19.37 7.65
N ASP A 191 1.23 -18.32 7.66
CA ASP A 191 0.02 -18.15 8.47
C ASP A 191 -0.96 -19.32 8.28
N VAL A 192 -1.41 -19.54 7.03
CA VAL A 192 -2.33 -20.65 6.69
C VAL A 192 -1.75 -22.01 7.10
N GLY A 193 -0.45 -22.22 6.91
CA GLY A 193 0.20 -23.48 7.28
C GLY A 193 0.36 -23.66 8.79
N ALA A 194 0.66 -22.58 9.52
CA ALA A 194 0.80 -22.56 10.96
C ALA A 194 -0.56 -22.83 11.64
N ASP A 195 -1.60 -22.15 11.18
CA ASP A 195 -2.94 -22.20 11.76
C ASP A 195 -3.66 -23.51 11.48
N LEU A 196 -3.62 -24.02 10.26
CA LEU A 196 -4.26 -25.30 9.92
C LEU A 196 -3.67 -26.45 10.74
N VAL A 197 -2.33 -26.57 10.77
CA VAL A 197 -1.70 -27.69 11.47
C VAL A 197 -1.68 -27.46 12.99
N GLY A 198 -1.47 -26.22 13.43
CA GLY A 198 -1.43 -25.86 14.85
C GLY A 198 -2.81 -25.90 15.50
N LYS A 199 -3.72 -25.03 15.07
CA LYS A 199 -5.03 -24.82 15.71
C LYS A 199 -6.01 -25.95 15.38
N VAL A 200 -6.10 -26.35 14.10
CA VAL A 200 -7.15 -27.30 13.64
C VAL A 200 -6.73 -28.76 13.85
N GLU A 201 -5.51 -29.14 13.46
CA GLU A 201 -5.06 -30.53 13.54
C GLU A 201 -4.49 -30.90 14.91
N ALA A 202 -3.58 -30.07 15.45
CA ALA A 202 -2.86 -30.38 16.68
C ALA A 202 -3.53 -29.85 17.96
N GLY A 203 -4.47 -28.91 17.83
CA GLY A 203 -5.16 -28.29 18.96
C GLY A 203 -4.23 -27.51 19.90
N ILE A 204 -3.12 -26.97 19.39
CA ILE A 204 -2.21 -26.12 20.15
C ILE A 204 -2.61 -24.64 20.01
N PRO A 205 -2.27 -23.77 20.99
CA PRO A 205 -2.52 -22.34 20.89
C PRO A 205 -1.91 -21.70 19.64
N GLU A 206 -2.47 -20.55 19.25
CA GLU A 206 -1.86 -19.60 18.32
C GLU A 206 -0.47 -19.19 18.83
N ASP A 207 0.47 -18.99 17.92
CA ASP A 207 1.87 -18.64 18.23
C ASP A 207 2.61 -19.61 19.16
N ASP A 208 2.16 -20.86 19.28
CA ASP A 208 2.81 -21.80 20.18
C ASP A 208 4.24 -22.13 19.71
N PRO A 209 5.27 -22.03 20.58
CA PRO A 209 6.67 -22.24 20.21
C PRO A 209 6.96 -23.66 19.73
N ARG A 210 6.06 -24.62 19.94
CA ARG A 210 6.16 -25.98 19.38
C ARG A 210 5.93 -25.98 17.87
N ASN A 211 5.17 -25.02 17.33
CA ASN A 211 4.87 -24.95 15.92
C ASN A 211 6.11 -24.46 15.13
N PRO A 212 6.67 -25.26 14.19
CA PRO A 212 7.80 -24.84 13.36
C PRO A 212 7.51 -23.63 12.46
N ALA A 213 6.24 -23.32 12.19
CA ALA A 213 5.87 -22.23 11.29
C ALA A 213 5.78 -20.85 11.99
N VAL A 214 5.69 -20.78 13.33
CA VAL A 214 5.45 -19.51 14.05
C VAL A 214 6.51 -18.44 13.80
N ILE A 215 7.79 -18.83 13.68
CA ILE A 215 8.84 -17.85 13.35
C ILE A 215 8.68 -17.35 11.91
N ALA A 216 8.27 -18.21 10.98
CA ALA A 216 8.02 -17.79 9.61
C ALA A 216 6.80 -16.87 9.52
N ASP A 217 5.78 -17.12 10.32
CA ASP A 217 4.58 -16.30 10.45
C ASP A 217 4.92 -14.89 10.95
N ASN A 218 5.56 -14.78 12.12
CA ASN A 218 5.97 -13.48 12.65
C ASN A 218 7.01 -12.77 11.75
N VAL A 219 7.88 -13.50 11.05
CA VAL A 219 8.74 -12.93 10.00
C VAL A 219 7.89 -12.35 8.87
N GLY A 220 6.85 -13.08 8.47
CA GLY A 220 5.85 -12.71 7.48
C GLY A 220 5.24 -11.34 7.73
N ASP A 221 4.75 -11.07 8.93
CA ASP A 221 4.16 -9.77 9.27
C ASP A 221 5.12 -8.60 9.03
N ASN A 222 6.42 -8.82 9.29
CA ASN A 222 7.43 -7.78 9.11
C ASN A 222 7.82 -7.58 7.64
N VAL A 223 7.82 -8.63 6.81
CA VAL A 223 8.25 -8.55 5.41
C VAL A 223 7.10 -8.28 4.44
N GLY A 224 5.88 -8.72 4.75
CA GLY A 224 4.68 -8.48 3.96
C GLY A 224 3.92 -7.24 4.45
N ASP A 225 3.43 -7.28 5.69
CA ASP A 225 2.52 -6.27 6.22
C ASP A 225 3.22 -4.96 6.58
N CYS A 226 4.52 -5.01 6.94
CA CYS A 226 5.32 -3.81 7.17
C CYS A 226 6.12 -3.39 5.92
N ALA A 227 7.10 -4.18 5.49
CA ALA A 227 8.00 -3.78 4.39
C ALA A 227 7.25 -3.60 3.06
N GLY A 228 6.41 -4.58 2.70
CA GLY A 228 5.60 -4.53 1.47
C GLY A 228 4.61 -3.36 1.49
N MET A 229 4.00 -3.07 2.64
CA MET A 229 3.08 -1.93 2.75
C MET A 229 3.81 -0.58 2.63
N ALA A 230 4.96 -0.45 3.28
CA ALA A 230 5.76 0.77 3.20
C ALA A 230 6.21 1.06 1.77
N ALA A 231 6.62 0.03 1.01
CA ALA A 231 6.98 0.17 -0.41
C ALA A 231 5.76 0.57 -1.27
N ASP A 232 4.58 -0.03 -1.02
CA ASP A 232 3.35 0.30 -1.77
C ASP A 232 2.86 1.72 -1.50
N LEU A 233 2.86 2.18 -0.26
CA LEU A 233 2.44 3.56 0.04
C LEU A 233 3.51 4.61 -0.32
N PHE A 234 4.80 4.27 -0.29
CA PHE A 234 5.85 5.11 -0.86
C PHE A 234 5.59 5.35 -2.34
N GLU A 235 5.33 4.27 -3.08
CA GLU A 235 5.06 4.37 -4.50
C GLU A 235 3.74 5.08 -4.79
N THR A 236 2.66 4.74 -4.08
CA THR A 236 1.35 5.41 -4.25
C THR A 236 1.52 6.92 -4.11
N TYR A 237 2.24 7.37 -3.08
CA TYR A 237 2.58 8.77 -2.87
C TYR A 237 3.38 9.35 -4.03
N ALA A 238 4.51 8.72 -4.38
CA ALA A 238 5.41 9.24 -5.39
C ALA A 238 4.75 9.35 -6.77
N VAL A 239 4.08 8.28 -7.21
CA VAL A 239 3.43 8.21 -8.52
C VAL A 239 2.30 9.23 -8.65
N THR A 240 1.49 9.42 -7.62
CA THR A 240 0.37 10.36 -7.68
C THR A 240 0.83 11.81 -7.72
N ILE A 241 1.85 12.15 -6.93
CA ILE A 241 2.44 13.49 -6.96
C ILE A 241 3.07 13.75 -8.33
N VAL A 242 3.86 12.80 -8.85
CA VAL A 242 4.46 12.90 -10.19
C VAL A 242 3.39 13.00 -11.27
N ALA A 243 2.31 12.20 -11.22
CA ALA A 243 1.22 12.27 -12.19
C ALA A 243 0.55 13.65 -12.19
N THR A 244 0.37 14.24 -11.01
CA THR A 244 -0.16 15.60 -10.88
C THR A 244 0.82 16.63 -11.46
N MET A 245 2.13 16.48 -11.22
CA MET A 245 3.16 17.33 -11.82
C MET A 245 3.20 17.22 -13.35
N VAL A 246 3.01 16.00 -13.89
CA VAL A 246 2.93 15.77 -15.34
C VAL A 246 1.73 16.52 -15.92
N LEU A 247 0.54 16.38 -15.32
CA LEU A 247 -0.62 17.18 -15.75
C LEU A 247 -0.39 18.68 -15.61
N SER A 248 0.25 19.14 -14.53
CA SER A 248 0.62 20.55 -14.37
C SER A 248 1.49 21.05 -15.52
N SER A 249 2.48 20.25 -15.94
CA SER A 249 3.41 20.63 -17.01
C SER A 249 2.73 20.72 -18.38
N ILE A 250 1.69 19.91 -18.61
CA ILE A 250 0.93 19.90 -19.87
C ILE A 250 -0.07 21.06 -19.91
N PHE A 251 -0.79 21.30 -18.81
CA PHE A 251 -1.84 22.32 -18.75
C PHE A 251 -1.31 23.74 -18.50
N PHE A 252 -0.19 23.86 -17.77
CA PHE A 252 0.36 25.15 -17.36
C PHE A 252 1.83 25.26 -17.80
N VAL A 253 2.02 25.30 -19.11
CA VAL A 253 3.35 25.41 -19.74
C VAL A 253 4.12 26.59 -19.16
N ASN A 254 5.37 26.34 -18.75
CA ASN A 254 6.27 27.31 -18.12
C ASN A 254 5.79 27.89 -16.77
N ASN A 255 4.80 27.29 -16.11
CA ASN A 255 4.37 27.67 -14.77
C ASN A 255 4.97 26.71 -13.72
N SER A 256 6.12 27.08 -13.16
CA SER A 256 6.80 26.27 -12.14
C SER A 256 6.01 26.13 -10.85
N ASP A 257 5.17 27.11 -10.50
CA ASP A 257 4.38 27.09 -9.26
C ASP A 257 3.33 25.99 -9.30
N MET A 258 2.72 25.74 -10.45
CA MET A 258 1.77 24.63 -10.65
C MET A 258 2.42 23.25 -10.54
N MET A 259 3.70 23.12 -10.93
CA MET A 259 4.45 21.87 -10.72
C MET A 259 4.86 21.68 -9.26
N ILE A 260 5.11 22.76 -8.52
CA ILE A 260 5.50 22.71 -7.10
C ILE A 260 4.29 22.54 -6.18
N TYR A 261 3.10 23.00 -6.57
CA TYR A 261 1.90 22.96 -5.75
C TYR A 261 1.58 21.58 -5.13
N PRO A 262 1.59 20.44 -5.87
CA PRO A 262 1.36 19.14 -5.25
C PRO A 262 2.43 18.75 -4.21
N LEU A 263 3.68 19.15 -4.44
CA LEU A 263 4.77 18.94 -3.47
C LEU A 263 4.59 19.81 -2.22
N ALA A 264 4.11 21.05 -2.38
CA ALA A 264 3.82 21.96 -1.28
C ALA A 264 2.69 21.43 -0.38
N ILE A 265 1.63 20.88 -0.98
CA ILE A 265 0.57 20.16 -0.24
C ILE A 265 1.17 19.01 0.58
N GLY A 266 2.01 18.18 -0.05
CA GLY A 266 2.73 17.10 0.62
C GLY A 266 3.59 17.57 1.80
N GLY A 267 4.36 18.64 1.60
CA GLY A 267 5.20 19.27 2.61
C GLY A 267 4.41 19.86 3.79
N GLY A 268 3.24 20.45 3.55
CA GLY A 268 2.36 20.92 4.63
C GLY A 268 1.78 19.77 5.46
N CYS A 269 1.24 18.76 4.79
CA CYS A 269 0.55 17.64 5.46
C CYS A 269 1.50 16.69 6.19
N ILE A 270 2.78 16.58 5.80
CA ILE A 270 3.75 15.81 6.57
C ILE A 270 4.04 16.47 7.93
N ILE A 271 4.06 17.80 8.00
CA ILE A 271 4.16 18.53 9.27
C ILE A 271 2.90 18.32 10.11
N ALA A 272 1.71 18.37 9.49
CA ALA A 272 0.45 18.02 10.16
C ALA A 272 0.46 16.57 10.71
N SER A 273 1.09 15.64 9.99
CA SER A 273 1.25 14.24 10.42
C SER A 273 2.14 14.14 11.66
N ILE A 274 3.28 14.85 11.67
CA ILE A 274 4.17 14.93 12.84
C ILE A 274 3.42 15.46 14.06
N ILE A 275 2.68 16.57 13.90
CA ILE A 275 1.90 17.17 15.00
C ILE A 275 0.83 16.18 15.50
N GLY A 276 0.11 15.52 14.60
CA GLY A 276 -0.93 14.55 14.97
C GLY A 276 -0.40 13.37 15.78
N THR A 277 0.86 12.97 15.61
CA THR A 277 1.44 11.85 16.38
C THR A 277 1.41 12.10 17.90
N PHE A 278 1.50 13.37 18.34
CA PHE A 278 1.49 13.71 19.76
C PHE A 278 0.10 13.53 20.42
N PHE A 279 -0.97 13.46 19.61
CA PHE A 279 -2.36 13.37 20.06
C PHE A 279 -2.85 11.92 20.20
N VAL A 280 -2.07 10.92 19.76
CA VAL A 280 -2.39 9.50 19.92
C VAL A 280 -2.14 9.05 21.36
N ARG A 281 -3.15 9.19 22.21
CA ARG A 281 -3.13 8.81 23.64
C ARG A 281 -4.48 8.27 24.07
N LEU A 282 -4.51 7.26 24.94
CA LEU A 282 -5.76 6.72 25.48
C LEU A 282 -6.49 7.78 26.31
N GLY A 283 -7.79 7.89 26.06
CA GLY A 283 -8.70 8.65 26.91
C GLY A 283 -9.21 7.85 28.12
N LYS A 284 -10.15 8.43 28.86
CA LYS A 284 -10.78 7.81 30.04
C LYS A 284 -11.44 6.46 29.73
N SER A 285 -11.97 6.30 28.52
CA SER A 285 -12.63 5.08 28.04
C SER A 285 -11.67 3.95 27.68
N LYS A 286 -10.34 4.19 27.66
CA LYS A 286 -9.31 3.23 27.21
C LYS A 286 -9.55 2.63 25.82
N ASN A 287 -10.32 3.30 24.97
CA ASN A 287 -10.56 2.89 23.59
C ASN A 287 -9.31 3.19 22.74
N ILE A 288 -8.66 2.13 22.23
CA ILE A 288 -7.44 2.20 21.43
C ILE A 288 -7.74 2.81 20.05
N MET A 289 -8.80 2.37 19.37
CA MET A 289 -9.19 2.91 18.06
C MET A 289 -9.51 4.41 18.16
N GLY A 290 -10.20 4.82 19.21
CA GLY A 290 -10.48 6.24 19.48
C GLY A 290 -9.22 7.08 19.68
N ALA A 291 -8.17 6.52 20.27
CA ALA A 291 -6.87 7.21 20.42
C ALA A 291 -6.16 7.37 19.07
N LEU A 292 -6.18 6.33 18.25
CA LEU A 292 -5.61 6.33 16.89
C LEU A 292 -6.33 7.35 15.99
N TYR A 293 -7.66 7.33 15.97
CA TYR A 293 -8.46 8.29 15.21
C TYR A 293 -8.35 9.72 15.71
N LYS A 294 -8.13 9.93 17.02
CA LYS A 294 -7.84 11.27 17.52
C LYS A 294 -6.60 11.86 16.85
N GLY A 295 -5.53 11.07 16.70
CA GLY A 295 -4.33 11.48 15.96
C GLY A 295 -4.64 11.79 14.49
N PHE A 296 -5.36 10.89 13.82
CA PHE A 296 -5.77 11.08 12.43
C PHE A 296 -6.61 12.34 12.20
N ILE A 297 -7.64 12.55 13.01
CA ILE A 297 -8.53 13.73 12.93
C ILE A 297 -7.75 15.01 13.14
N VAL A 298 -6.83 15.05 14.11
CA VAL A 298 -5.95 16.21 14.31
C VAL A 298 -5.09 16.45 13.08
N THR A 299 -4.48 15.42 12.49
CA THR A 299 -3.71 15.56 11.25
C THR A 299 -4.57 16.07 10.10
N ALA A 300 -5.79 15.57 9.92
CA ALA A 300 -6.69 15.99 8.86
C ALA A 300 -7.14 17.45 9.03
N LEU A 301 -7.48 17.87 10.26
CA LEU A 301 -7.88 19.26 10.55
C LEU A 301 -6.72 20.24 10.39
N ILE A 302 -5.52 19.89 10.86
CA ILE A 302 -4.34 20.73 10.66
C ILE A 302 -4.01 20.81 9.16
N SER A 303 -4.10 19.70 8.43
CA SER A 303 -3.89 19.69 6.98
C SER A 303 -4.88 20.62 6.28
N LEU A 304 -6.17 20.55 6.62
CA LEU A 304 -7.20 21.44 6.10
C LEU A 304 -6.84 22.93 6.32
N VAL A 305 -6.40 23.27 7.54
CA VAL A 305 -6.00 24.65 7.87
C VAL A 305 -4.73 25.07 7.13
N LEU A 306 -3.76 24.17 6.93
CA LEU A 306 -2.50 24.45 6.23
C LEU A 306 -2.67 24.56 4.71
N LEU A 307 -3.64 23.86 4.12
CA LEU A 307 -3.89 23.92 2.68
C LEU A 307 -4.21 25.35 2.22
N TYR A 308 -4.95 26.14 3.00
CA TYR A 308 -5.33 27.51 2.63
C TYR A 308 -4.12 28.45 2.45
N PRO A 309 -3.23 28.65 3.44
CA PRO A 309 -2.05 29.49 3.25
C PRO A 309 -1.07 28.93 2.21
N ILE A 310 -0.96 27.60 2.06
CA ILE A 310 -0.16 26.98 1.00
C ILE A 310 -0.70 27.37 -0.38
N THR A 311 -2.02 27.23 -0.59
CA THR A 311 -2.69 27.61 -1.84
C THR A 311 -2.48 29.10 -2.12
N SER A 312 -2.72 29.95 -1.12
CA SER A 312 -2.55 31.40 -1.24
C SER A 312 -1.13 31.81 -1.62
N HIS A 313 -0.12 31.19 -0.99
CA HIS A 313 1.28 31.56 -1.20
C HIS A 313 1.86 31.00 -2.51
N VAL A 314 1.55 29.74 -2.87
CA VAL A 314 2.15 29.09 -4.03
C VAL A 314 1.45 29.48 -5.33
N ILE A 315 0.11 29.46 -5.35
CA ILE A 315 -0.65 29.68 -6.59
C ILE A 315 -1.50 30.96 -6.59
N GLY A 316 -1.76 31.56 -5.43
CA GLY A 316 -2.65 32.71 -5.28
C GLY A 316 -4.13 32.34 -5.35
N LEU A 317 -4.94 32.77 -4.37
CA LEU A 317 -6.35 32.37 -4.27
C LEU A 317 -7.24 32.93 -5.39
N GLU A 318 -6.96 34.16 -5.83
CA GLU A 318 -7.75 34.89 -6.83
C GLU A 318 -7.19 34.73 -8.26
N ASN A 319 -6.02 34.09 -8.40
CA ASN A 319 -5.41 33.87 -9.70
C ASN A 319 -6.30 32.95 -10.54
N ILE A 320 -6.58 33.38 -11.78
CA ILE A 320 -7.45 32.67 -12.71
C ILE A 320 -6.59 31.77 -13.61
N PHE A 321 -6.94 30.49 -13.64
CA PHE A 321 -6.33 29.46 -14.46
C PHE A 321 -7.34 28.95 -15.49
N LYS A 322 -6.84 28.64 -16.69
CA LYS A 322 -7.68 28.15 -17.78
C LYS A 322 -7.09 26.88 -18.40
N VAL A 323 -7.91 25.84 -18.49
CA VAL A 323 -7.57 24.57 -19.14
C VAL A 323 -8.70 24.21 -20.11
N GLY A 324 -8.42 24.28 -21.42
CA GLY A 324 -9.46 24.19 -22.45
C GLY A 324 -10.53 25.27 -22.25
N ASP A 325 -11.80 24.87 -22.21
CA ASP A 325 -12.93 25.76 -21.98
C ASP A 325 -13.21 26.05 -20.51
N LYS A 326 -12.47 25.42 -19.60
CA LYS A 326 -12.70 25.52 -18.17
C LYS A 326 -11.81 26.58 -17.53
N SER A 327 -12.45 27.54 -16.86
CA SER A 327 -11.78 28.56 -16.04
C SER A 327 -12.05 28.29 -14.57
N PHE A 328 -11.02 28.38 -13.73
CA PHE A 328 -11.11 28.21 -12.29
C PHE A 328 -10.04 29.06 -11.58
N THR A 329 -10.11 29.12 -10.25
CA THR A 329 -9.25 29.95 -9.41
C THR A 329 -8.43 29.12 -8.42
N GLY A 330 -7.45 29.74 -7.76
CA GLY A 330 -6.72 29.07 -6.68
C GLY A 330 -7.62 28.60 -5.54
N ILE A 331 -8.69 29.33 -5.21
CA ILE A 331 -9.66 28.89 -4.18
C ILE A 331 -10.42 27.63 -4.62
N ASP A 332 -10.70 27.45 -5.92
CA ASP A 332 -11.31 26.22 -6.43
C ASP A 332 -10.38 25.02 -6.23
N LEU A 333 -9.07 25.21 -6.40
CA LEU A 333 -8.06 24.18 -6.12
C LEU A 333 -7.93 23.87 -4.62
N TYR A 334 -8.06 24.88 -3.75
CA TYR A 334 -8.17 24.66 -2.31
C TYR A 334 -9.38 23.77 -1.99
N TYR A 335 -10.56 24.10 -2.53
CA TYR A 335 -11.76 23.28 -2.31
C TYR A 335 -11.63 21.86 -2.88
N CYS A 336 -10.93 21.67 -4.00
CA CYS A 336 -10.59 20.34 -4.49
C CYS A 336 -9.75 19.56 -3.47
N GLY A 337 -8.76 20.21 -2.85
CA GLY A 337 -7.99 19.63 -1.74
C GLY A 337 -8.87 19.25 -0.54
N VAL A 338 -9.80 20.12 -0.15
CA VAL A 338 -10.78 19.84 0.93
C VAL A 338 -11.63 18.60 0.60
N VAL A 339 -12.11 18.49 -0.64
CA VAL A 339 -12.86 17.32 -1.09
C VAL A 339 -12.01 16.06 -1.01
N GLY A 340 -10.73 16.12 -1.37
CA GLY A 340 -9.79 15.01 -1.18
C GLY A 340 -9.66 14.56 0.28
N LEU A 341 -9.52 15.49 1.21
CA LEU A 341 -9.48 15.18 2.65
C LEU A 341 -10.81 14.56 3.14
N ALA A 342 -11.94 15.06 2.64
CA ALA A 342 -13.26 14.52 2.97
C ALA A 342 -13.46 13.10 2.43
N VAL A 343 -13.08 12.85 1.17
CA VAL A 343 -13.10 11.52 0.55
C VAL A 343 -12.25 10.55 1.35
N THR A 344 -11.06 10.96 1.82
CA THR A 344 -10.21 10.13 2.68
C THR A 344 -10.92 9.73 3.96
N GLY A 345 -11.52 10.69 4.68
CA GLY A 345 -12.27 10.42 5.90
C GLY A 345 -13.46 9.47 5.68
N LEU A 346 -14.19 9.65 4.58
CA LEU A 346 -15.33 8.80 4.22
C LEU A 346 -14.90 7.36 3.87
N LEU A 347 -13.81 7.18 3.11
CA LEU A 347 -13.29 5.85 2.76
C LEU A 347 -12.82 5.09 4.01
N ILE A 348 -12.13 5.77 4.93
CA ILE A 348 -11.72 5.22 6.22
C ILE A 348 -12.94 4.75 7.02
N TRP A 349 -13.96 5.61 7.14
CA TRP A 349 -15.18 5.30 7.88
C TRP A 349 -15.96 4.13 7.28
N VAL A 350 -16.13 4.09 5.96
CA VAL A 350 -16.80 2.98 5.27
C VAL A 350 -16.03 1.67 5.45
N THR A 351 -14.70 1.71 5.36
CA THR A 351 -13.87 0.51 5.53
C THR A 351 -14.00 -0.04 6.95
N GLU A 352 -14.01 0.83 7.97
CA GLU A 352 -14.28 0.42 9.36
C GLU A 352 -15.68 -0.19 9.52
N TYR A 353 -16.72 0.35 8.86
CA TYR A 353 -18.07 -0.23 8.92
C TYR A 353 -18.11 -1.68 8.40
N TYR A 354 -17.38 -1.98 7.32
CA TYR A 354 -17.36 -3.32 6.73
C TYR A 354 -16.45 -4.31 7.45
N THR A 355 -15.44 -3.82 8.17
CA THR A 355 -14.43 -4.68 8.78
C THR A 355 -14.46 -4.67 10.31
N GLY A 356 -15.08 -3.71 10.97
CA GLY A 356 -15.12 -3.61 12.42
C GLY A 356 -16.12 -4.57 13.08
N THR A 357 -15.73 -5.16 14.22
CA THR A 357 -16.52 -6.16 14.97
C THR A 357 -17.85 -5.64 15.52
N ASN A 358 -18.01 -4.32 15.62
CA ASN A 358 -19.21 -3.68 16.15
C ASN A 358 -20.36 -3.59 15.13
N TYR A 359 -20.09 -3.79 13.85
CA TYR A 359 -21.02 -3.49 12.77
C TYR A 359 -21.71 -4.73 12.18
N ARG A 360 -22.79 -4.48 11.42
CA ARG A 360 -23.62 -5.52 10.80
C ARG A 360 -22.81 -6.47 9.91
N PRO A 361 -21.91 -6.03 9.02
CA PRO A 361 -21.24 -6.93 8.08
C PRO A 361 -20.47 -8.05 8.78
N VAL A 362 -19.58 -7.70 9.72
CA VAL A 362 -18.81 -8.69 10.50
C VAL A 362 -19.70 -9.59 11.34
N LYS A 363 -20.68 -9.02 12.05
CA LYS A 363 -21.62 -9.79 12.87
C LYS A 363 -22.44 -10.78 12.04
N SER A 364 -22.76 -10.44 10.79
CA SER A 364 -23.48 -11.33 9.87
C SER A 364 -22.63 -12.54 9.47
N VAL A 365 -21.34 -12.33 9.19
CA VAL A 365 -20.38 -13.40 8.87
C VAL A 365 -20.19 -14.30 10.10
N ALA A 366 -19.96 -13.71 11.27
CA ALA A 366 -19.83 -14.45 12.52
C ALA A 366 -21.06 -15.31 12.83
N LYS A 367 -22.27 -14.74 12.72
CA LYS A 367 -23.54 -15.46 12.90
C LYS A 367 -23.68 -16.62 11.91
N SER A 368 -23.28 -16.44 10.66
CA SER A 368 -23.39 -17.49 9.63
C SER A 368 -22.53 -18.71 9.97
N SER A 369 -21.42 -18.52 10.69
CA SER A 369 -20.58 -19.62 11.19
C SER A 369 -21.31 -20.64 12.06
N THR A 370 -22.43 -20.26 12.70
CA THR A 370 -23.27 -21.19 13.49
C THR A 370 -23.93 -22.28 12.65
N THR A 371 -23.97 -22.11 11.33
CA THR A 371 -24.54 -23.07 10.36
C THR A 371 -23.48 -23.78 9.53
N GLY A 372 -22.19 -23.55 9.81
CA GLY A 372 -21.06 -24.27 9.23
C GLY A 372 -20.13 -23.44 8.34
N HIS A 373 -19.13 -24.12 7.77
CA HIS A 373 -18.05 -23.51 6.98
C HIS A 373 -18.57 -22.88 5.67
N GLY A 374 -19.46 -23.58 4.95
CA GLY A 374 -19.95 -23.13 3.65
C GLY A 374 -20.75 -21.83 3.74
N THR A 375 -21.62 -21.69 4.73
CA THR A 375 -22.42 -20.47 4.94
C THR A 375 -21.57 -19.30 5.43
N ASN A 376 -20.52 -19.55 6.23
CA ASN A 376 -19.54 -18.52 6.58
C ASN A 376 -18.83 -17.96 5.33
N VAL A 377 -18.35 -18.83 4.44
CA VAL A 377 -17.68 -18.40 3.19
C VAL A 377 -18.67 -17.68 2.26
N ILE A 378 -19.88 -18.20 2.08
CA ILE A 378 -20.90 -17.53 1.26
C ILE A 378 -21.21 -16.12 1.79
N GLN A 379 -21.41 -15.99 3.11
CA GLN A 379 -21.74 -14.70 3.71
C GLN A 379 -20.59 -13.70 3.59
N GLY A 380 -19.34 -14.15 3.79
CA GLY A 380 -18.19 -13.26 3.63
C GLY A 380 -17.98 -12.82 2.19
N LEU A 381 -18.19 -13.69 1.19
CA LEU A 381 -18.17 -13.30 -0.24
C LEU A 381 -19.28 -12.28 -0.56
N ALA A 382 -20.48 -12.47 -0.01
CA ALA A 382 -21.57 -11.50 -0.18
C ALA A 382 -21.20 -10.13 0.40
N VAL A 383 -20.65 -10.09 1.62
CA VAL A 383 -20.15 -8.85 2.25
C VAL A 383 -19.00 -8.23 1.43
N SER A 384 -18.12 -9.07 0.87
CA SER A 384 -17.01 -8.63 0.01
C SER A 384 -17.52 -7.87 -1.21
N MET A 385 -18.58 -8.36 -1.87
CA MET A 385 -19.18 -7.69 -3.03
C MET A 385 -19.97 -6.44 -2.61
N GLU A 386 -20.67 -6.48 -1.48
CA GLU A 386 -21.40 -5.33 -0.93
C GLU A 386 -20.46 -4.16 -0.59
N ALA A 387 -19.29 -4.46 -0.02
CA ALA A 387 -18.33 -3.48 0.46
C ALA A 387 -17.79 -2.53 -0.62
N THR A 388 -17.93 -2.87 -1.90
CA THR A 388 -17.44 -2.03 -3.00
C THR A 388 -18.38 -0.88 -3.36
N ALA A 389 -19.67 -0.96 -3.00
CA ALA A 389 -20.68 -0.03 -3.47
C ALA A 389 -20.49 1.38 -2.89
N LEU A 390 -20.37 1.50 -1.57
CA LEU A 390 -20.23 2.80 -0.91
C LEU A 390 -18.90 3.51 -1.26
N PRO A 391 -17.72 2.85 -1.24
CA PRO A 391 -16.48 3.48 -1.69
C PRO A 391 -16.56 3.99 -3.13
N ALA A 392 -17.18 3.22 -4.05
CA ALA A 392 -17.37 3.66 -5.43
C ALA A 392 -18.25 4.92 -5.52
N ILE A 393 -19.35 4.98 -4.77
CA ILE A 393 -20.23 6.17 -4.72
C ILE A 393 -19.47 7.39 -4.19
N ILE A 394 -18.66 7.22 -3.14
CA ILE A 394 -17.82 8.30 -2.58
C ILE A 394 -16.83 8.81 -3.63
N ILE A 395 -16.16 7.90 -4.35
CA ILE A 395 -15.21 8.24 -5.41
C ILE A 395 -15.94 8.98 -6.56
N VAL A 396 -17.09 8.49 -7.00
CA VAL A 396 -17.91 9.15 -8.05
C VAL A 396 -18.31 10.56 -7.62
N ALA A 397 -18.78 10.75 -6.38
CA ALA A 397 -19.12 12.07 -5.87
C ALA A 397 -17.88 12.99 -5.83
N GLY A 398 -16.73 12.49 -5.38
CA GLY A 398 -15.46 13.21 -5.37
C GLY A 398 -15.05 13.66 -6.78
N ILE A 399 -15.13 12.77 -7.76
CA ILE A 399 -14.85 13.08 -9.18
C ILE A 399 -15.79 14.16 -9.69
N ILE A 400 -17.11 14.03 -9.48
CA ILE A 400 -18.08 15.01 -9.97
C ILE A 400 -17.80 16.41 -9.39
N ILE A 401 -17.63 16.50 -8.08
CA ILE A 401 -17.43 17.79 -7.40
C ILE A 401 -16.12 18.44 -7.88
N THR A 402 -15.01 17.71 -7.85
CA THR A 402 -13.68 18.26 -8.20
C THR A 402 -13.56 18.56 -9.69
N ASN A 403 -14.15 17.73 -10.55
CA ASN A 403 -14.23 17.99 -11.97
C ASN A 403 -15.09 19.22 -12.27
N GLN A 404 -16.17 19.47 -11.53
CA GLN A 404 -16.98 20.68 -11.67
C GLN A 404 -16.23 21.95 -11.23
N LEU A 405 -15.39 21.87 -10.19
CA LEU A 405 -14.59 22.98 -9.71
C LEU A 405 -13.43 23.33 -10.67
N ALA A 406 -12.53 22.38 -10.94
CA ALA A 406 -11.29 22.66 -11.68
C ALA A 406 -10.94 21.59 -12.73
N GLY A 407 -11.94 20.84 -13.21
CA GLY A 407 -11.77 19.84 -14.25
C GLY A 407 -10.90 18.67 -13.78
N LEU A 408 -10.21 18.05 -14.73
CA LEU A 408 -9.27 16.97 -14.45
C LEU A 408 -8.17 17.39 -13.45
N PHE A 409 -7.70 18.63 -13.52
CA PHE A 409 -6.69 19.12 -12.60
C PHE A 409 -7.22 19.21 -11.16
N GLY A 410 -8.49 19.59 -10.99
CA GLY A 410 -9.19 19.51 -9.70
C GLY A 410 -9.20 18.10 -9.11
N ILE A 411 -9.46 17.07 -9.94
CA ILE A 411 -9.37 15.67 -9.52
C ILE A 411 -7.94 15.38 -9.02
N ALA A 412 -6.92 15.74 -9.80
CA ALA A 412 -5.51 15.49 -9.45
C ALA A 412 -5.10 16.14 -8.11
N ILE A 413 -5.55 17.36 -7.84
CA ILE A 413 -5.33 18.04 -6.56
C ILE A 413 -6.07 17.35 -5.40
N ALA A 414 -7.28 16.86 -5.62
CA ALA A 414 -8.00 16.09 -4.61
C ALA A 414 -7.25 14.78 -4.27
N VAL A 415 -6.76 14.04 -5.27
CA VAL A 415 -5.97 12.81 -5.01
C VAL A 415 -4.66 13.15 -4.30
N THR A 416 -4.01 14.24 -4.69
CA THR A 416 -2.80 14.74 -4.01
C THR A 416 -3.06 15.01 -2.54
N ALA A 417 -4.16 15.71 -2.20
CA ALA A 417 -4.54 15.98 -0.82
C ALA A 417 -4.90 14.70 -0.04
N MET A 418 -5.52 13.70 -0.69
CA MET A 418 -5.74 12.39 -0.09
C MET A 418 -4.40 11.76 0.34
N LEU A 419 -3.41 11.74 -0.56
CA LEU A 419 -2.10 11.15 -0.31
C LEU A 419 -1.19 11.94 0.60
N ALA A 420 -1.42 13.24 0.73
CA ALA A 420 -0.68 14.09 1.65
C ALA A 420 -0.81 13.60 3.12
N LEU A 421 -1.87 12.87 3.46
CA LEU A 421 -2.09 12.25 4.78
C LEU A 421 -1.35 10.92 5.00
N THR A 422 -0.59 10.42 4.01
CA THR A 422 0.08 9.11 4.04
C THR A 422 0.92 8.92 5.31
N GLY A 423 1.61 9.95 5.79
CA GLY A 423 2.45 9.87 6.97
C GLY A 423 1.72 9.37 8.22
N MET A 424 0.51 9.88 8.47
CA MET A 424 -0.33 9.42 9.57
C MET A 424 -1.03 8.10 9.25
N VAL A 425 -1.56 7.92 8.03
CA VAL A 425 -2.29 6.70 7.68
C VAL A 425 -1.40 5.45 7.76
N VAL A 426 -0.19 5.50 7.20
CA VAL A 426 0.80 4.41 7.33
C VAL A 426 1.18 4.17 8.79
N ALA A 427 1.19 5.21 9.64
CA ALA A 427 1.49 5.04 11.06
C ALA A 427 0.45 4.19 11.79
N LEU A 428 -0.82 4.29 11.38
CA LEU A 428 -1.91 3.45 11.90
C LEU A 428 -1.77 2.00 11.41
N ASP A 429 -1.32 1.80 10.18
CA ASP A 429 -1.11 0.48 9.59
C ASP A 429 0.08 -0.25 10.22
N ALA A 430 1.26 0.37 10.17
CA ALA A 430 2.50 -0.21 10.66
C ALA A 430 2.53 -0.42 12.18
N TYR A 431 1.55 0.14 12.91
CA TYR A 431 1.26 -0.23 14.30
C TYR A 431 0.79 -1.69 14.43
N GLY A 432 -0.03 -2.19 13.50
CA GLY A 432 -0.65 -3.51 13.56
C GLY A 432 0.35 -4.68 13.58
N PRO A 433 1.27 -4.80 12.59
CA PRO A 433 2.29 -5.87 12.58
C PRO A 433 3.17 -5.88 13.83
N VAL A 434 3.42 -4.70 14.42
CA VAL A 434 4.22 -4.58 15.64
C VAL A 434 3.47 -5.15 16.85
N THR A 435 2.15 -4.95 16.93
CA THR A 435 1.34 -5.46 18.03
C THR A 435 1.06 -6.95 17.91
N ASP A 436 0.90 -7.43 16.68
CA ASP A 436 0.74 -8.84 16.33
C ASP A 436 1.97 -9.65 16.79
N ASN A 437 3.15 -9.25 16.32
CA ASN A 437 4.42 -9.83 16.76
C ASN A 437 4.66 -9.69 18.27
N ALA A 438 4.22 -8.59 18.90
CA ALA A 438 4.32 -8.45 20.35
C ALA A 438 3.48 -9.50 21.09
N GLY A 439 2.31 -9.86 20.54
CA GLY A 439 1.49 -10.98 20.99
C GLY A 439 2.23 -12.31 20.82
N GLY A 440 2.76 -12.59 19.63
CA GLY A 440 3.52 -13.82 19.36
C GLY A 440 4.73 -13.98 20.29
N ILE A 441 5.51 -12.91 20.51
CA ILE A 441 6.62 -12.90 21.46
C ILE A 441 6.14 -13.16 22.89
N ALA A 442 5.00 -12.59 23.30
CA ALA A 442 4.44 -12.78 24.64
C ALA A 442 4.06 -14.25 24.89
N GLU A 443 3.43 -14.90 23.90
CA GLU A 443 3.01 -16.30 23.99
C GLU A 443 4.22 -17.25 23.97
N MET A 444 5.13 -17.08 23.00
CA MET A 444 6.35 -17.89 22.90
C MET A 444 7.27 -17.75 24.12
N SER A 445 7.25 -16.59 24.78
CA SER A 445 8.00 -16.33 26.01
C SER A 445 7.27 -16.77 27.28
N LYS A 446 6.04 -17.31 27.18
CA LYS A 446 5.18 -17.71 28.31
C LYS A 446 4.99 -16.58 29.32
N LEU A 447 4.77 -15.36 28.83
CA LEU A 447 4.48 -14.23 29.70
C LEU A 447 3.12 -14.42 30.41
N PRO A 448 2.87 -13.71 31.52
CA PRO A 448 1.59 -13.77 32.21
C PRO A 448 0.40 -13.46 31.29
N LYS A 449 -0.74 -14.15 31.48
CA LYS A 449 -1.93 -14.06 30.62
C LYS A 449 -2.47 -12.63 30.43
N ASN A 450 -2.28 -11.73 31.40
CA ASN A 450 -2.69 -10.33 31.28
C ASN A 450 -1.88 -9.56 30.22
N VAL A 451 -0.64 -9.99 29.94
CA VAL A 451 0.18 -9.42 28.86
C VAL A 451 -0.41 -9.80 27.51
N ARG A 452 -0.74 -11.09 27.31
CA ARG A 452 -1.41 -11.56 26.08
C ARG A 452 -2.75 -10.86 25.87
N LYS A 453 -3.57 -10.71 26.93
CA LYS A 453 -4.81 -9.90 26.85
C LYS A 453 -4.57 -8.45 26.41
N THR A 454 -3.46 -7.85 26.82
CA THR A 454 -3.11 -6.48 26.44
C THR A 454 -2.69 -6.43 24.97
N THR A 455 -1.85 -7.37 24.52
CA THR A 455 -1.42 -7.45 23.12
C THR A 455 -2.56 -7.83 22.18
N ASP A 456 -3.44 -8.76 22.57
CA ASP A 456 -4.62 -9.14 21.78
C ASP A 456 -5.57 -7.94 21.57
N ALA A 457 -5.76 -7.10 22.61
CA ALA A 457 -6.56 -5.89 22.48
C ALA A 457 -5.92 -4.85 21.54
N LEU A 458 -4.58 -4.76 21.55
CA LEU A 458 -3.83 -3.89 20.65
C LEU A 458 -3.89 -4.40 19.19
N ASP A 459 -3.74 -5.72 19.01
CA ASP A 459 -3.76 -6.44 17.73
C ASP A 459 -5.13 -6.39 17.04
N ALA A 460 -6.22 -6.61 17.78
CA ALA A 460 -7.58 -6.50 17.22
C ALA A 460 -7.86 -5.12 16.59
N VAL A 461 -7.30 -4.06 17.19
CA VAL A 461 -7.35 -2.73 16.59
C VAL A 461 -6.41 -2.59 15.40
N GLY A 462 -5.22 -3.22 15.46
CA GLY A 462 -4.29 -3.34 14.35
C GLY A 462 -4.91 -3.93 13.08
N ASN A 463 -5.72 -4.99 13.18
CA ASN A 463 -6.38 -5.59 12.01
C ASN A 463 -7.38 -4.63 11.35
N THR A 464 -8.08 -3.83 12.16
CA THR A 464 -8.98 -2.78 11.65
C THR A 464 -8.17 -1.67 10.97
N THR A 465 -7.05 -1.22 11.54
CA THR A 465 -6.24 -0.16 10.93
C THR A 465 -5.50 -0.61 9.67
N LYS A 466 -5.05 -1.87 9.60
CA LYS A 466 -4.54 -2.52 8.39
C LYS A 466 -5.60 -2.46 7.27
N ALA A 467 -6.84 -2.85 7.57
CA ALA A 467 -7.93 -2.82 6.59
C ALA A 467 -8.25 -1.40 6.11
N VAL A 468 -8.40 -0.46 7.04
CA VAL A 468 -8.64 0.96 6.75
C VAL A 468 -7.57 1.54 5.84
N THR A 469 -6.30 1.24 6.11
CA THR A 469 -5.18 1.74 5.29
C THR A 469 -5.15 1.13 3.91
N LYS A 470 -5.46 -0.18 3.78
CA LYS A 470 -5.64 -0.81 2.47
C LYS A 470 -6.78 -0.18 1.68
N GLY A 471 -7.93 0.08 2.31
CA GLY A 471 -9.06 0.78 1.69
C GLY A 471 -8.69 2.19 1.20
N TYR A 472 -7.93 2.93 2.00
CA TYR A 472 -7.36 4.22 1.62
C TYR A 472 -6.39 4.10 0.42
N ALA A 473 -5.45 3.16 0.46
CA ALA A 473 -4.47 2.95 -0.59
C ALA A 473 -5.14 2.60 -1.93
N ILE A 474 -6.16 1.74 -1.89
CA ILE A 474 -6.90 1.31 -3.08
C ILE A 474 -7.77 2.45 -3.63
N GLY A 475 -8.51 3.15 -2.76
CA GLY A 475 -9.37 4.25 -3.21
C GLY A 475 -8.59 5.43 -3.78
N SER A 476 -7.46 5.78 -3.16
CA SER A 476 -6.55 6.80 -3.66
C SER A 476 -5.87 6.39 -4.97
N ALA A 477 -5.47 5.13 -5.12
CA ALA A 477 -4.84 4.66 -6.35
C ALA A 477 -5.82 4.53 -7.53
N GLY A 478 -7.08 4.16 -7.29
CA GLY A 478 -8.09 4.19 -8.36
C GLY A 478 -8.24 5.60 -8.95
N LEU A 479 -8.27 6.62 -8.09
CA LEU A 479 -8.29 8.02 -8.50
C LEU A 479 -6.95 8.49 -9.09
N GLY A 480 -5.82 8.10 -8.51
CA GLY A 480 -4.48 8.44 -9.02
C GLY A 480 -4.20 7.81 -10.39
N ALA A 481 -4.72 6.61 -10.64
CA ALA A 481 -4.62 5.97 -11.94
C ALA A 481 -5.51 6.66 -13.00
N LEU A 482 -6.64 7.27 -12.60
CA LEU A 482 -7.42 8.13 -13.50
C LEU A 482 -6.60 9.36 -13.93
N VAL A 483 -5.81 9.94 -13.02
CA VAL A 483 -4.87 11.03 -13.33
C VAL A 483 -3.80 10.56 -14.32
N LEU A 484 -3.23 9.36 -14.13
CA LEU A 484 -2.26 8.77 -15.07
C LEU A 484 -2.87 8.49 -16.44
N PHE A 485 -4.09 7.95 -16.50
CA PHE A 485 -4.81 7.74 -17.75
C PHE A 485 -5.00 9.07 -18.48
N ALA A 486 -5.35 10.12 -17.76
CA ALA A 486 -5.53 11.41 -18.38
C ALA A 486 -4.21 12.01 -18.87
N ALA A 487 -3.11 11.83 -18.14
CA ALA A 487 -1.76 12.15 -18.63
C ALA A 487 -1.43 11.41 -19.94
N TYR A 488 -1.85 10.15 -20.08
CA TYR A 488 -1.68 9.38 -21.32
C TYR A 488 -2.45 10.00 -22.48
N THR A 489 -3.71 10.38 -22.26
CA THR A 489 -4.52 11.02 -23.32
C THR A 489 -3.98 12.39 -23.73
N GLU A 490 -3.46 13.18 -22.78
CA GLU A 490 -2.91 14.49 -23.06
C GLU A 490 -1.52 14.43 -23.71
N ASP A 491 -0.70 13.44 -23.37
CA ASP A 491 0.57 13.18 -24.06
C ASP A 491 0.35 12.81 -25.53
N ILE A 492 -0.66 11.98 -25.85
CA ILE A 492 -1.01 11.69 -27.27
C ILE A 492 -1.32 12.98 -28.02
N LYS A 493 -2.17 13.85 -27.45
CA LYS A 493 -2.55 15.13 -28.07
C LYS A 493 -1.38 16.09 -28.20
N PHE A 494 -0.43 16.03 -27.28
CA PHE A 494 0.80 16.81 -27.34
C PHE A 494 1.66 16.31 -28.51
N PHE A 495 1.99 15.02 -28.52
CA PHE A 495 2.87 14.43 -29.54
C PHE A 495 2.28 14.42 -30.94
N SER A 496 0.95 14.46 -31.08
CA SER A 496 0.32 14.58 -32.40
C SER A 496 0.49 15.95 -33.06
N LYS A 497 0.89 16.96 -32.30
CA LYS A 497 1.19 18.31 -32.78
C LYS A 497 2.69 18.57 -32.96
N VAL A 498 3.54 17.64 -32.51
CA VAL A 498 5.00 17.75 -32.64
C VAL A 498 5.40 17.29 -34.03
N SER A 499 5.99 18.19 -34.83
CA SER A 499 6.45 17.83 -36.17
C SER A 499 7.65 16.88 -36.12
N GLY A 500 7.62 15.82 -36.93
CA GLY A 500 8.63 14.76 -36.93
C GLY A 500 8.43 13.68 -35.87
N SER A 501 7.40 13.78 -35.03
CA SER A 501 6.96 12.72 -34.12
C SER A 501 6.35 11.57 -34.91
N ALA A 502 6.56 10.32 -34.48
CA ALA A 502 5.85 9.18 -35.06
C ALA A 502 4.32 9.24 -34.82
N LEU A 503 3.89 10.13 -33.91
CA LEU A 503 2.49 10.40 -33.61
C LEU A 503 1.94 11.62 -34.37
N GLU A 504 2.71 12.30 -35.21
CA GLU A 504 2.26 13.49 -35.93
C GLU A 504 0.96 13.23 -36.71
N GLY A 505 -0.06 14.05 -36.44
CA GLY A 505 -1.38 13.93 -37.07
C GLY A 505 -2.27 12.78 -36.58
N ILE A 506 -1.81 11.98 -35.62
CA ILE A 506 -2.61 10.90 -35.01
C ILE A 506 -3.73 11.48 -34.15
N ASP A 507 -4.96 11.01 -34.37
CA ASP A 507 -6.12 11.34 -33.55
C ASP A 507 -6.74 10.07 -32.95
N VAL A 508 -6.62 9.92 -31.63
CA VAL A 508 -7.06 8.72 -30.92
C VAL A 508 -8.43 8.95 -30.34
N SER A 509 -9.44 8.24 -30.86
CA SER A 509 -10.79 8.22 -30.27
C SER A 509 -10.89 7.17 -29.14
N PHE A 510 -11.50 7.60 -28.04
CA PHE A 510 -11.92 6.75 -26.91
C PHE A 510 -13.44 6.52 -26.88
N ASP A 511 -14.14 6.75 -27.99
CA ASP A 511 -15.57 6.49 -28.08
C ASP A 511 -15.87 5.00 -27.92
N LEU A 512 -16.95 4.68 -27.19
CA LEU A 512 -17.39 3.29 -27.03
C LEU A 512 -17.87 2.64 -28.35
N SER A 513 -18.11 3.45 -29.39
CA SER A 513 -18.37 2.95 -30.75
C SER A 513 -17.11 2.44 -31.45
N ASN A 514 -15.91 2.81 -30.99
CA ASN A 514 -14.65 2.28 -31.50
C ASN A 514 -14.44 0.85 -30.96
N PRO A 515 -14.38 -0.19 -31.82
CA PRO A 515 -14.23 -1.57 -31.36
C PRO A 515 -12.91 -1.80 -30.61
N PHE A 516 -11.85 -1.06 -30.93
CA PHE A 516 -10.56 -1.17 -30.25
C PHE A 516 -10.61 -0.67 -28.80
N VAL A 517 -11.51 0.26 -28.49
CA VAL A 517 -11.78 0.69 -27.11
C VAL A 517 -12.46 -0.43 -26.33
N VAL A 518 -13.46 -1.09 -26.91
CA VAL A 518 -14.14 -2.23 -26.26
C VAL A 518 -13.16 -3.40 -26.03
N ILE A 519 -12.31 -3.70 -27.01
CA ILE A 519 -11.23 -4.70 -26.87
C ILE A 519 -10.32 -4.34 -25.69
N GLY A 520 -9.84 -3.09 -25.65
CA GLY A 520 -9.01 -2.59 -24.55
C GLY A 520 -9.69 -2.72 -23.20
N LEU A 521 -10.95 -2.27 -23.08
CA LEU A 521 -11.73 -2.37 -21.83
C LEU A 521 -11.88 -3.81 -21.34
N LEU A 522 -12.21 -4.76 -22.22
CA LEU A 522 -12.35 -6.17 -21.86
C LEU A 522 -11.00 -6.79 -21.47
N PHE A 523 -9.95 -6.51 -22.26
CA PHE A 523 -8.61 -7.00 -21.99
C PHE A 523 -8.07 -6.44 -20.67
N GLY A 524 -8.26 -5.15 -20.41
CA GLY A 524 -7.88 -4.52 -19.14
C GLY A 524 -8.72 -5.05 -17.97
N GLY A 525 -10.03 -5.22 -18.19
CA GLY A 525 -10.97 -5.70 -17.18
C GLY A 525 -10.68 -7.11 -16.65
N MET A 526 -10.10 -7.99 -17.47
CA MET A 526 -9.72 -9.33 -17.03
C MET A 526 -8.42 -9.36 -16.21
N LEU A 527 -7.54 -8.34 -16.33
CA LEU A 527 -6.21 -8.40 -15.73
C LEU A 527 -6.26 -8.47 -14.19
N PRO A 528 -7.05 -7.66 -13.46
CA PRO A 528 -7.12 -7.77 -12.00
C PRO A 528 -7.63 -9.14 -11.50
N TYR A 529 -8.57 -9.75 -12.23
CA TYR A 529 -9.05 -11.11 -11.91
C TYR A 529 -7.99 -12.17 -12.14
N LEU A 530 -7.27 -12.08 -13.27
CA LEU A 530 -6.18 -13.01 -13.59
C LEU A 530 -5.04 -12.88 -12.57
N PHE A 531 -4.65 -11.65 -12.24
CA PHE A 531 -3.64 -11.35 -11.24
C PHE A 531 -4.03 -11.87 -9.86
N GLY A 532 -5.27 -11.58 -9.42
CA GLY A 532 -5.80 -12.07 -8.15
C GLY A 532 -5.82 -13.59 -8.07
N SER A 533 -6.25 -14.26 -9.16
CA SER A 533 -6.25 -15.72 -9.27
C SER A 533 -4.84 -16.31 -9.10
N MET A 534 -3.84 -15.76 -9.81
CA MET A 534 -2.46 -16.22 -9.70
C MET A 534 -1.90 -16.02 -8.28
N GLY A 535 -2.18 -14.87 -7.65
CA GLY A 535 -1.78 -14.58 -6.27
C GLY A 535 -2.38 -15.55 -5.26
N MET A 536 -3.67 -15.85 -5.37
CA MET A 536 -4.33 -16.84 -4.51
C MET A 536 -3.76 -18.24 -4.68
N GLN A 537 -3.53 -18.68 -5.93
CA GLN A 537 -2.95 -19.99 -6.19
C GLN A 537 -1.52 -20.10 -5.67
N ALA A 538 -0.73 -19.02 -5.75
CA ALA A 538 0.61 -18.94 -5.20
C ALA A 538 0.62 -19.17 -3.68
N VAL A 539 -0.26 -18.49 -2.95
CA VAL A 539 -0.42 -18.71 -1.49
C VAL A 539 -0.87 -20.13 -1.20
N GLY A 540 -1.83 -20.68 -1.94
CA GLY A 540 -2.29 -22.06 -1.76
C GLY A 540 -1.17 -23.09 -1.91
N ARG A 541 -0.30 -22.93 -2.92
CA ARG A 541 0.89 -23.78 -3.11
C ARG A 541 1.91 -23.61 -1.97
N ALA A 542 2.18 -22.38 -1.56
CA ALA A 542 3.11 -22.07 -0.47
C ALA A 542 2.61 -22.64 0.88
N GLY A 543 1.36 -22.37 1.25
CA GLY A 543 0.72 -22.88 2.46
C GLY A 543 0.64 -24.40 2.48
N GLY A 544 0.30 -25.04 1.35
CA GLY A 544 0.32 -26.50 1.23
C GLY A 544 1.71 -27.09 1.51
N ALA A 545 2.78 -26.44 1.04
CA ALA A 545 4.15 -26.88 1.31
C ALA A 545 4.53 -26.72 2.80
N VAL A 546 4.08 -25.64 3.46
CA VAL A 546 4.26 -25.43 4.90
C VAL A 546 3.53 -26.50 5.70
N VAL A 547 2.25 -26.79 5.39
CA VAL A 547 1.45 -27.85 6.04
C VAL A 547 2.18 -29.20 6.03
N ILE A 548 2.70 -29.60 4.87
CA ILE A 548 3.42 -30.88 4.70
C ILE A 548 4.67 -30.91 5.59
N GLU A 549 5.43 -29.81 5.64
CA GLU A 549 6.65 -29.73 6.41
C GLU A 549 6.38 -29.67 7.93
N VAL A 550 5.35 -28.94 8.39
CA VAL A 550 4.95 -28.94 9.81
C VAL A 550 4.56 -30.34 10.26
N ARG A 551 3.69 -31.03 9.48
CA ARG A 551 3.31 -32.43 9.74
C ARG A 551 4.53 -33.35 9.78
N ARG A 552 5.48 -33.16 8.86
CA ARG A 552 6.73 -33.93 8.83
C ARG A 552 7.53 -33.73 10.11
N GLN A 553 7.69 -32.49 10.59
CA GLN A 553 8.45 -32.22 11.82
C GLN A 553 7.77 -32.81 13.06
N PHE A 554 6.45 -32.60 13.22
CA PHE A 554 5.71 -33.20 14.33
C PHE A 554 5.80 -34.72 14.36
N LYS A 555 5.78 -35.37 13.19
CA LYS A 555 5.90 -36.83 13.09
C LYS A 555 7.33 -37.34 13.27
N LYS A 556 8.33 -36.71 12.65
CA LYS A 556 9.71 -37.24 12.56
C LYS A 556 10.63 -36.78 13.69
N ILE A 557 10.31 -35.68 14.39
CA ILE A 557 11.19 -35.10 15.41
C ILE A 557 10.55 -35.33 16.79
N PRO A 558 10.88 -36.43 17.49
CA PRO A 558 10.31 -36.70 18.80
C PRO A 558 10.72 -35.61 19.81
N GLY A 559 9.78 -35.22 20.66
CA GLY A 559 9.99 -34.24 21.72
C GLY A 559 9.47 -32.83 21.44
N ILE A 560 9.13 -32.48 20.19
CA ILE A 560 8.52 -31.16 19.86
C ILE A 560 7.19 -30.98 20.58
N MET A 561 6.23 -31.89 20.38
CA MET A 561 4.90 -31.80 21.01
C MET A 561 4.94 -31.85 22.54
N LYS A 562 6.00 -32.46 23.10
CA LYS A 562 6.27 -32.53 24.55
C LYS A 562 7.02 -31.30 25.08
N GLY A 563 7.37 -30.33 24.22
CA GLY A 563 8.13 -29.13 24.58
C GLY A 563 9.58 -29.38 25.00
N LYS A 564 10.13 -30.57 24.72
CA LYS A 564 11.50 -30.96 25.11
C LYS A 564 12.55 -30.65 24.04
N ARG A 565 12.12 -30.38 22.81
CA ARG A 565 12.98 -30.11 21.66
C ARG A 565 12.41 -28.96 20.83
N LYS A 566 13.27 -28.05 20.38
CA LYS A 566 12.86 -26.98 19.48
C LYS A 566 12.59 -27.52 18.07
N PRO A 567 11.56 -27.03 17.38
CA PRO A 567 11.36 -27.29 15.95
C PRO A 567 12.47 -26.64 15.10
N ASP A 568 12.59 -27.06 13.85
CA ASP A 568 13.52 -26.48 12.88
C ASP A 568 12.83 -25.33 12.12
N TYR A 569 12.93 -24.13 12.69
CA TYR A 569 12.38 -22.89 12.12
C TYR A 569 13.12 -22.48 10.82
N GLY A 570 14.44 -22.66 10.78
CA GLY A 570 15.28 -22.21 9.66
C GLY A 570 14.92 -22.90 8.34
N ARG A 571 14.62 -24.19 8.42
CA ARG A 571 14.13 -24.96 7.26
C ARG A 571 12.79 -24.44 6.74
N LEU A 572 11.85 -24.05 7.61
CA LEU A 572 10.56 -23.47 7.20
C LEU A 572 10.76 -22.14 6.49
N VAL A 573 11.54 -21.25 7.09
CA VAL A 573 11.83 -19.92 6.52
C VAL A 573 12.49 -20.06 5.15
N ASP A 574 13.49 -20.94 4.97
CA ASP A 574 14.13 -21.13 3.64
C ASP A 574 13.18 -21.74 2.60
N LEU A 575 12.37 -22.74 2.99
CA LEU A 575 11.38 -23.36 2.10
C LEU A 575 10.38 -22.31 1.59
N LEU A 576 9.82 -21.53 2.50
CA LEU A 576 8.82 -20.53 2.19
C LEU A 576 9.41 -19.35 1.41
N THR A 577 10.65 -18.94 1.72
CA THR A 577 11.38 -17.93 0.96
C THR A 577 11.56 -18.35 -0.50
N LYS A 578 11.98 -19.61 -0.74
CA LYS A 578 12.15 -20.15 -2.09
C LYS A 578 10.82 -20.20 -2.85
N ALA A 579 9.75 -20.62 -2.17
CA ALA A 579 8.42 -20.68 -2.76
C ALA A 579 7.93 -19.27 -3.14
N ALA A 580 7.93 -18.33 -2.20
CA ALA A 580 7.45 -16.97 -2.42
C ALA A 580 8.17 -16.25 -3.58
N ILE A 581 9.51 -16.34 -3.63
CA ILE A 581 10.30 -15.71 -4.69
C ILE A 581 10.00 -16.33 -6.06
N LYS A 582 9.83 -17.66 -6.14
CA LYS A 582 9.51 -18.33 -7.40
C LYS A 582 8.11 -17.96 -7.90
N GLU A 583 7.14 -17.96 -6.99
CA GLU A 583 5.72 -17.80 -7.31
C GLU A 583 5.36 -16.33 -7.63
N MET A 584 6.11 -15.35 -7.14
CA MET A 584 5.83 -13.93 -7.42
C MET A 584 6.24 -13.47 -8.82
N ILE A 585 7.15 -14.17 -9.52
CA ILE A 585 7.72 -13.68 -10.79
C ILE A 585 6.66 -13.52 -11.88
N VAL A 586 5.88 -14.59 -12.15
CA VAL A 586 4.90 -14.58 -13.24
C VAL A 586 3.80 -13.54 -13.04
N PRO A 587 3.15 -13.45 -11.86
CA PRO A 587 2.13 -12.43 -11.65
C PRO A 587 2.70 -11.00 -11.72
N SER A 588 3.92 -10.76 -11.22
CA SER A 588 4.55 -9.43 -11.28
C SER A 588 4.90 -8.98 -12.71
N LEU A 589 5.14 -9.91 -13.64
CA LEU A 589 5.39 -9.57 -15.05
C LEU A 589 4.10 -9.21 -15.80
N LEU A 590 2.93 -9.67 -15.34
CA LEU A 590 1.66 -9.45 -16.02
C LEU A 590 1.36 -7.95 -16.27
N PRO A 591 1.37 -7.04 -15.28
CA PRO A 591 1.12 -5.61 -15.52
C PRO A 591 2.25 -4.89 -16.28
N VAL A 592 3.47 -5.45 -16.29
CA VAL A 592 4.61 -4.87 -17.02
C VAL A 592 4.53 -5.20 -18.51
N LEU A 593 4.14 -6.44 -18.84
CA LEU A 593 4.11 -6.90 -20.22
C LEU A 593 2.76 -6.63 -20.91
N SER A 594 1.66 -6.53 -20.16
CA SER A 594 0.32 -6.39 -20.75
C SER A 594 0.15 -5.17 -21.69
N PRO A 595 0.65 -3.95 -21.37
CA PRO A 595 0.52 -2.82 -22.30
C PRO A 595 1.32 -3.04 -23.59
N ILE A 596 2.53 -3.61 -23.46
CA ILE A 596 3.44 -3.86 -24.58
C ILE A 596 2.85 -4.93 -25.51
N VAL A 597 2.36 -6.04 -24.95
CA VAL A 597 1.77 -7.14 -25.72
C VAL A 597 0.51 -6.67 -26.44
N LEU A 598 -0.38 -5.95 -25.76
CA LEU A 598 -1.61 -5.44 -26.38
C LEU A 598 -1.27 -4.46 -27.51
N TYR A 599 -0.33 -3.55 -27.27
CA TYR A 599 0.14 -2.61 -28.29
C TYR A 599 0.64 -3.33 -29.54
N LEU A 600 1.59 -4.26 -29.40
CA LEU A 600 2.21 -4.94 -30.54
C LEU A 600 1.20 -5.76 -31.35
N VAL A 601 0.30 -6.47 -30.65
CA VAL A 601 -0.73 -7.29 -31.31
C VAL A 601 -1.70 -6.41 -32.09
N ILE A 602 -2.25 -5.35 -31.47
CA ILE A 602 -3.21 -4.48 -32.15
C ILE A 602 -2.54 -3.65 -33.24
N TYR A 603 -1.30 -3.19 -33.03
CA TYR A 603 -0.53 -2.48 -34.04
C TYR A 603 -0.39 -3.29 -35.33
N SER A 604 -0.12 -4.59 -35.21
CA SER A 604 0.02 -5.48 -36.37
C SER A 604 -1.28 -5.71 -37.16
N ILE A 605 -2.45 -5.43 -36.56
CA ILE A 605 -3.77 -5.74 -37.13
C ILE A 605 -4.54 -4.47 -37.53
N GLY A 606 -4.54 -3.45 -36.68
CA GLY A 606 -5.35 -2.24 -36.78
C GLY A 606 -4.55 -0.94 -36.91
N GLY A 607 -3.21 -1.02 -36.92
CA GLY A 607 -2.34 0.15 -37.01
C GLY A 607 -2.20 0.92 -35.70
N LEU A 608 -1.55 2.08 -35.78
CA LEU A 608 -1.10 2.86 -34.62
C LEU A 608 -2.25 3.42 -33.78
N GLU A 609 -3.23 4.06 -34.42
CA GLU A 609 -4.41 4.63 -33.73
C GLU A 609 -5.16 3.56 -32.94
N ALA A 610 -5.46 2.42 -33.59
CA ALA A 610 -6.12 1.30 -32.95
C ALA A 610 -5.34 0.80 -31.73
N ALA A 611 -4.01 0.68 -31.86
CA ALA A 611 -3.16 0.21 -30.77
C ALA A 611 -3.17 1.18 -29.58
N LEU A 612 -3.07 2.48 -29.84
CA LEU A 612 -3.11 3.51 -28.80
C LEU A 612 -4.49 3.61 -28.12
N SER A 613 -5.58 3.50 -28.89
CA SER A 613 -6.96 3.41 -28.36
C SER A 613 -7.11 2.17 -27.47
N SER A 614 -6.67 1.00 -27.92
CA SER A 614 -6.76 -0.24 -27.15
C SER A 614 -5.94 -0.19 -25.87
N VAL A 615 -4.71 0.34 -25.90
CA VAL A 615 -3.87 0.48 -24.70
C VAL A 615 -4.50 1.47 -23.73
N GLY A 616 -4.92 2.65 -24.17
CA GLY A 616 -5.57 3.61 -23.27
C GLY A 616 -6.88 3.09 -22.68
N ALA A 617 -7.68 2.37 -23.47
CA ALA A 617 -8.89 1.73 -22.99
C ALA A 617 -8.62 0.55 -22.02
N MET A 618 -7.50 -0.17 -22.20
CA MET A 618 -7.03 -1.16 -21.22
C MET A 618 -6.73 -0.52 -19.88
N LEU A 619 -6.14 0.68 -19.84
CA LEU A 619 -5.90 1.40 -18.59
C LEU A 619 -7.21 1.65 -17.84
N LEU A 620 -8.25 2.15 -18.52
CA LEU A 620 -9.58 2.33 -17.94
C LEU A 620 -10.19 1.01 -17.45
N GLY A 621 -10.08 -0.06 -18.24
CA GLY A 621 -10.56 -1.40 -17.86
C GLY A 621 -9.91 -1.91 -16.58
N VAL A 622 -8.59 -1.76 -16.47
CA VAL A 622 -7.80 -2.12 -15.27
C VAL A 622 -8.19 -1.27 -14.06
N ILE A 623 -8.38 0.04 -14.24
CA ILE A 623 -8.77 0.95 -13.16
C ILE A 623 -10.14 0.58 -12.59
N VAL A 624 -11.15 0.47 -13.46
CA VAL A 624 -12.53 0.21 -13.04
C VAL A 624 -12.62 -1.14 -12.35
N THR A 625 -12.21 -2.22 -13.00
CA THR A 625 -12.33 -3.57 -12.42
C THR A 625 -11.38 -3.77 -11.24
N GLY A 626 -10.18 -3.21 -11.29
CA GLY A 626 -9.18 -3.33 -10.24
C GLY A 626 -9.62 -2.68 -8.94
N LEU A 627 -10.30 -1.54 -9.00
CA LEU A 627 -10.90 -0.89 -7.83
C LEU A 627 -11.88 -1.84 -7.11
N TYR A 628 -12.82 -2.43 -7.85
CA TYR A 628 -13.81 -3.36 -7.29
C TYR A 628 -13.16 -4.62 -6.73
N VAL A 629 -12.25 -5.26 -7.49
CA VAL A 629 -11.56 -6.48 -7.05
C VAL A 629 -10.74 -6.22 -5.80
N ALA A 630 -9.95 -5.15 -5.76
CA ALA A 630 -9.09 -4.83 -4.63
C ALA A 630 -9.90 -4.53 -3.35
N ILE A 631 -10.94 -3.69 -3.44
CA ILE A 631 -11.80 -3.39 -2.27
C ILE A 631 -12.52 -4.65 -1.81
N SER A 632 -13.08 -5.41 -2.74
CA SER A 632 -13.84 -6.63 -2.42
C SER A 632 -12.96 -7.63 -1.66
N MET A 633 -11.75 -7.89 -2.17
CA MET A 633 -10.84 -8.86 -1.56
C MET A 633 -10.33 -8.39 -0.19
N THR A 634 -9.98 -7.11 -0.05
CA THR A 634 -9.45 -6.57 1.22
C THR A 634 -10.49 -6.43 2.31
N ALA A 635 -11.66 -5.85 2.01
CA ALA A 635 -12.75 -5.72 2.97
C ALA A 635 -13.36 -7.08 3.33
N GLY A 636 -13.48 -7.98 2.34
CA GLY A 636 -13.92 -9.35 2.52
C GLY A 636 -13.05 -10.14 3.50
N GLY A 637 -11.75 -10.22 3.22
CA GLY A 637 -10.79 -10.87 4.12
C GLY A 637 -10.77 -10.25 5.52
N GLY A 638 -10.84 -8.91 5.62
CA GLY A 638 -10.95 -8.24 6.92
C GLY A 638 -12.23 -8.60 7.68
N ALA A 639 -13.35 -8.77 6.98
CA ALA A 639 -14.62 -9.17 7.61
C ALA A 639 -14.59 -10.61 8.13
N TRP A 640 -13.93 -11.54 7.43
CA TRP A 640 -13.73 -12.91 7.92
C TRP A 640 -12.84 -12.98 9.16
N ASP A 641 -11.71 -12.27 9.17
CA ASP A 641 -10.79 -12.25 10.32
C ASP A 641 -11.49 -11.68 11.57
N ASN A 642 -12.16 -10.53 11.42
CA ASN A 642 -12.84 -9.92 12.54
C ASN A 642 -14.10 -10.70 12.96
N ALA A 643 -14.70 -11.50 12.08
CA ALA A 643 -15.75 -12.44 12.46
C ALA A 643 -15.21 -13.58 13.33
N LYS A 644 -14.02 -14.10 13.01
CA LYS A 644 -13.28 -15.05 13.86
C LYS A 644 -12.99 -14.42 15.23
N LYS A 645 -12.35 -13.24 15.28
CA LYS A 645 -12.06 -12.54 16.54
C LYS A 645 -13.31 -12.26 17.38
N TYR A 646 -14.43 -11.86 16.73
CA TYR A 646 -15.71 -11.67 17.42
C TYR A 646 -16.21 -12.96 18.13
N ILE A 647 -16.03 -14.12 17.51
CA ILE A 647 -16.34 -15.41 18.15
C ILE A 647 -15.32 -15.74 19.25
N GLU A 648 -14.04 -15.46 19.04
CA GLU A 648 -12.99 -15.66 20.05
C GLU A 648 -13.23 -14.89 21.36
N ASP A 649 -13.86 -13.72 21.28
CA ASP A 649 -14.28 -12.91 22.42
C ASP A 649 -15.44 -13.52 23.25
N GLY A 650 -15.93 -14.70 22.87
CA GLY A 650 -16.93 -15.48 23.61
C GLY A 650 -18.31 -15.50 22.96
N ASN A 651 -18.51 -14.83 21.83
CA ASN A 651 -19.76 -14.89 21.09
C ASN A 651 -19.89 -16.26 20.38
N PHE A 652 -21.13 -16.76 20.23
CA PHE A 652 -21.44 -17.99 19.49
C PHE A 652 -20.65 -19.25 19.92
N GLY A 653 -20.25 -19.33 21.19
CA GLY A 653 -19.60 -20.50 21.78
C GLY A 653 -18.11 -20.36 22.06
N GLY A 654 -17.46 -19.27 21.60
CA GLY A 654 -16.06 -19.02 21.95
C GLY A 654 -15.04 -19.92 21.26
N LYS A 655 -13.78 -19.80 21.68
CA LYS A 655 -12.64 -20.58 21.16
C LYS A 655 -12.90 -22.10 21.27
N GLY A 656 -12.65 -22.81 20.18
CA GLY A 656 -12.78 -24.27 20.09
C GLY A 656 -14.18 -24.80 19.74
N SER A 657 -15.20 -23.93 19.72
CA SER A 657 -16.55 -24.29 19.23
C SER A 657 -16.57 -24.61 17.73
N GLU A 658 -17.64 -25.27 17.26
CA GLU A 658 -17.83 -25.50 15.81
C GLU A 658 -17.97 -24.19 15.03
N SER A 659 -18.64 -23.18 15.61
CA SER A 659 -18.69 -21.82 15.04
C SER A 659 -17.30 -21.23 14.87
N HIS A 660 -16.42 -21.43 15.85
CA HIS A 660 -15.04 -20.95 15.78
C HIS A 660 -14.24 -21.64 14.68
N LYS A 661 -14.36 -22.97 14.55
CA LYS A 661 -13.70 -23.71 13.44
C LYS A 661 -14.20 -23.25 12.07
N ALA A 662 -15.49 -22.98 11.93
CA ALA A 662 -16.07 -22.42 10.71
C ALA A 662 -15.53 -21.02 10.40
N ALA A 663 -15.40 -20.17 11.42
CA ALA A 663 -14.83 -18.83 11.25
C ALA A 663 -13.33 -18.85 10.90
N VAL A 664 -12.55 -19.77 11.48
CA VAL A 664 -11.14 -20.00 11.10
C VAL A 664 -11.03 -20.44 9.64
N THR A 665 -11.99 -21.21 9.12
CA THR A 665 -12.02 -21.57 7.70
C THR A 665 -12.28 -20.35 6.81
N GLY A 666 -13.22 -19.48 7.20
CA GLY A 666 -13.46 -18.22 6.50
C GLY A 666 -12.21 -17.33 6.48
N ASP A 667 -11.55 -17.20 7.62
CA ASP A 667 -10.34 -16.38 7.76
C ASP A 667 -9.18 -16.89 6.91
N THR A 668 -8.92 -18.20 6.93
CA THR A 668 -7.89 -18.82 6.07
C THR A 668 -8.17 -18.72 4.56
N VAL A 669 -9.45 -18.58 4.16
CA VAL A 669 -9.83 -18.19 2.80
C VAL A 669 -9.59 -16.68 2.57
N GLY A 670 -9.88 -15.86 3.57
CA GLY A 670 -9.71 -14.41 3.59
C GLY A 670 -8.26 -13.92 3.63
N ASP A 671 -7.31 -14.72 4.10
CA ASP A 671 -5.88 -14.41 4.21
C ASP A 671 -5.22 -14.07 2.87
N PRO A 672 -5.20 -14.97 1.85
CA PRO A 672 -4.68 -14.62 0.53
C PRO A 672 -5.47 -13.47 -0.11
N TYR A 673 -6.74 -13.30 0.26
CA TYR A 673 -7.61 -12.21 -0.18
C TYR A 673 -7.10 -10.85 0.32
N LYS A 674 -6.91 -10.68 1.63
CA LYS A 674 -6.62 -9.39 2.27
C LYS A 674 -5.15 -9.03 2.36
N ASP A 675 -4.22 -9.99 2.28
CA ASP A 675 -2.80 -9.76 2.54
C ASP A 675 -1.88 -10.11 1.36
N THR A 676 -2.41 -10.70 0.29
CA THR A 676 -1.62 -10.99 -0.92
C THR A 676 -2.26 -10.43 -2.17
N ALA A 677 -3.37 -11.03 -2.63
CA ALA A 677 -3.94 -10.73 -3.93
C ALA A 677 -4.61 -9.34 -3.95
N GLY A 678 -5.53 -9.07 -3.02
CA GLY A 678 -6.29 -7.82 -2.97
C GLY A 678 -5.42 -6.56 -2.92
N PRO A 679 -4.49 -6.43 -1.94
CA PRO A 679 -3.60 -5.29 -1.89
C PRO A 679 -2.65 -5.19 -3.08
N ALA A 680 -2.19 -6.31 -3.66
CA ALA A 680 -1.26 -6.27 -4.79
C ALA A 680 -1.91 -5.85 -6.12
N VAL A 681 -3.24 -5.85 -6.22
CA VAL A 681 -3.96 -5.22 -7.35
C VAL A 681 -3.69 -3.71 -7.40
N ASN A 682 -3.43 -3.07 -6.25
CA ASN A 682 -3.10 -1.64 -6.19
C ASN A 682 -1.85 -1.28 -7.04
N PRO A 683 -0.64 -1.81 -6.76
CA PRO A 683 0.54 -1.55 -7.59
C PRO A 683 0.37 -2.09 -9.01
N MET A 684 -0.40 -3.15 -9.23
CA MET A 684 -0.70 -3.64 -10.57
C MET A 684 -1.39 -2.57 -11.44
N ILE A 685 -2.42 -1.88 -10.92
CA ILE A 685 -3.12 -0.82 -11.65
C ILE A 685 -2.12 0.29 -12.05
N LYS A 686 -1.31 0.75 -11.09
CA LYS A 686 -0.34 1.84 -11.31
C LYS A 686 0.76 1.46 -12.30
N ILE A 687 1.36 0.28 -12.16
CA ILE A 687 2.41 -0.20 -13.09
C ILE A 687 1.88 -0.26 -14.51
N THR A 688 0.68 -0.81 -14.70
CA THR A 688 0.09 -0.93 -16.05
C THR A 688 -0.04 0.45 -16.71
N ASN A 689 -0.46 1.47 -15.94
CA ASN A 689 -0.58 2.85 -16.40
C ASN A 689 0.79 3.50 -16.69
N ILE A 690 1.75 3.35 -15.79
CA ILE A 690 3.09 3.95 -15.95
C ILE A 690 3.82 3.34 -17.15
N VAL A 691 3.74 2.02 -17.33
CA VAL A 691 4.36 1.35 -18.48
C VAL A 691 3.72 1.81 -19.78
N ALA A 692 2.41 2.03 -19.82
CA ALA A 692 1.75 2.60 -21.00
C ALA A 692 2.22 4.03 -21.31
N LEU A 693 2.44 4.88 -20.29
CA LEU A 693 3.03 6.21 -20.47
C LEU A 693 4.46 6.16 -21.01
N LEU A 694 5.30 5.29 -20.45
CA LEU A 694 6.67 5.11 -20.93
C LEU A 694 6.69 4.55 -22.35
N LEU A 695 5.84 3.57 -22.64
CA LEU A 695 5.68 3.01 -23.99
C LEU A 695 5.27 4.10 -24.99
N LEU A 696 4.29 4.94 -24.64
CA LEU A 696 3.87 6.07 -25.47
C LEU A 696 5.03 7.04 -25.74
N ALA A 697 5.80 7.38 -24.72
CA ALA A 697 6.96 8.27 -24.86
C ALA A 697 8.06 7.65 -25.75
N VAL A 698 8.28 6.33 -25.68
CA VAL A 698 9.21 5.63 -26.60
C VAL A 698 8.68 5.63 -28.03
N ILE A 699 7.37 5.45 -28.24
CA ILE A 699 6.79 5.42 -29.59
C ILE A 699 6.85 6.79 -30.25
N ALA A 700 6.69 7.87 -29.49
CA ALA A 700 6.66 9.23 -30.03
C ALA A 700 8.01 9.72 -30.59
N HIS A 701 9.12 9.13 -30.16
CA HIS A 701 10.49 9.44 -30.57
C HIS A 701 11.04 8.36 -31.51
#